data_AF-A0A1Q2KX69-F1
#
_entry.id   AF-A0A1Q2KX69-F1
#
_cell.length_a   1.000
_cell.length_b   1.000
_cell.length_c   1.000
_cell.angle_alpha   90.00
_cell.angle_beta   90.00
_cell.angle_gamma   90.00
#
_symmetry.space_group_name_H-M   'P 1'
#
loop_
_entity.id
_entity.type
_entity.pdbx_description
1 polymer ?
#
loop_
_entity_poly.entity_id
_entity_poly.type
_entity_poly.pdbx_seq_one_letter_code
_entity_poly.pdbx_strand_id
1 'polypeptide(L)'
;MKDRLTTWFTKAEESYDKFVSSRWMKGLRITSGVFWNLALLLAIFLVAGGIFAASVGAGYFASLVDETKLLTKEEMREQIFAYTQTSELFFSDEQYLGKLRTDLEREEITLDDVSQTAIDAVLATEDEYFNEHEGIVPKAVLRGLVQDLTNAPEQTGGSTLTQQLIKNQILTNEVSYERKAKEMLLAMRLEQFMNKDEIMEAYLNIIPYGRNSSGANIAGIETASQGIFGVSADELSLPQAAFIAGIPKAPFSYTPFTRAGAVKDAEGLEPGINRMKTVLFRMKETGYITEEEYNAANAYDITQDFRENEPRSFEEYPFLTFELERRATRILMDVLAEKNGVEPESLLENDKLYEEYAILAERALYSGGYRIHSTIDKETYIAMEEAKDAYEQYGYTYPAGTLDGQGNPIEDSLPVQVGSVLIENRTGRIVSFVGGRDYELENYNHATQAYRSIGSSAKPLLVYGPAVEKGLIGAGSPVVDVKFELEQPNGDVYEPTNYYGSSEQGIMPARAALASSQNLPALRLYYQMMDDNPLEYAMKAGLTSIDPEYENVPSAPLGGGIEGTVEQVANAYTTFANGGEFIDAYMVDRIEDADGNIVFEQELDPVQVFSPQTAYILTDMMRDTFTGSVGTARRAESELAFIADFAGKTGTTQESKDSWLTGFNPNVTLTTWLGYDNEYFTLDDPANNSFPHPSTRNNVLWATLMNSIYEVNPELVGGEEEAFVAPEGVVTRPFCAFSGMAPGGGCTGSLVREDLFNAEAMVPSQPDDSITSGSYTTVNGTRYAALPSTPSDFTSGGRVGVSSEFVDRMLGELGGEPGKLFPPGSPFSNVVSGAKFKADSSAPAAVTAERSGDSIRWSNSSSNDVVGYRIYTGSGSRIASIAESEENTYRLPRPGSYYVVAVDITGRTSSASNRVIVALPEPDPVPASAPEPAEPEPEPAAEEPSPPAEEPAPAEGDGAAESPPADEGDNGTAEEPAPPAEEPTPPEDDAA
;
A
#
# COMPACT_ATOMS: atom_id res chain seq x y z
N MET A 1 -43.24 96.78 78.74
CA MET A 1 -42.99 95.55 77.95
C MET A 1 -41.54 95.08 78.08
N LYS A 2 -40.54 95.99 78.00
CA LYS A 2 -39.13 95.70 78.30
C LYS A 2 -38.90 95.07 79.70
N ASP A 3 -39.48 95.62 80.76
CA ASP A 3 -39.28 95.07 82.12
C ASP A 3 -39.77 93.63 82.28
N ARG A 4 -40.92 93.27 81.71
CA ARG A 4 -41.47 91.89 81.79
C ARG A 4 -40.66 90.86 81.00
N LEU A 5 -40.08 91.25 79.87
CA LEU A 5 -39.14 90.40 79.12
C LEU A 5 -37.84 90.22 79.90
N THR A 6 -37.32 91.29 80.50
CA THR A 6 -36.10 91.23 81.31
C THR A 6 -36.29 90.37 82.56
N THR A 7 -37.48 90.38 83.20
CA THR A 7 -37.79 89.50 84.34
C THR A 7 -38.01 88.04 83.94
N TRP A 8 -38.46 87.80 82.72
CA TRP A 8 -38.65 86.44 82.19
C TRP A 8 -37.31 85.81 81.80
N PHE A 9 -36.42 86.59 81.17
CA PHE A 9 -35.05 86.15 80.88
C PHE A 9 -34.24 85.90 82.15
N THR A 10 -34.29 86.79 83.16
CA THR A 10 -33.57 86.54 84.42
C THR A 10 -34.14 85.36 85.21
N LYS A 11 -35.47 85.11 85.17
CA LYS A 11 -36.04 83.88 85.77
C LYS A 11 -35.69 82.62 84.99
N ALA A 12 -35.62 82.68 83.66
CA ALA A 12 -35.21 81.55 82.83
C ALA A 12 -33.72 81.23 83.04
N GLU A 13 -32.88 82.25 83.17
CA GLU A 13 -31.45 82.13 83.45
C GLU A 13 -31.19 81.62 84.87
N GLU A 14 -31.91 82.13 85.89
CA GLU A 14 -31.86 81.58 87.25
C GLU A 14 -32.38 80.14 87.32
N SER A 15 -33.43 79.78 86.57
CA SER A 15 -33.92 78.38 86.51
C SER A 15 -32.96 77.45 85.77
N TYR A 16 -32.29 77.93 84.73
CA TYR A 16 -31.26 77.19 83.99
C TYR A 16 -30.01 76.98 84.86
N ASP A 17 -29.52 78.02 85.53
CA ASP A 17 -28.36 77.93 86.42
C ASP A 17 -28.65 77.07 87.65
N LYS A 18 -29.87 77.09 88.19
CA LYS A 18 -30.29 76.23 89.30
C LYS A 18 -30.47 74.76 88.89
N PHE A 19 -30.84 74.52 87.63
CA PHE A 19 -30.91 73.18 87.03
C PHE A 19 -29.50 72.60 86.77
N VAL A 20 -28.61 73.41 86.16
CA VAL A 20 -27.22 73.05 85.82
C VAL A 20 -26.32 72.92 87.05
N SER A 21 -26.60 73.63 88.16
CA SER A 21 -25.84 73.56 89.41
C SER A 21 -26.28 72.46 90.39
N SER A 22 -27.34 71.70 90.07
CA SER A 22 -27.82 70.60 90.92
C SER A 22 -26.81 69.44 90.99
N ARG A 23 -26.67 68.80 92.17
CA ARG A 23 -25.72 67.68 92.39
C ARG A 23 -25.91 66.51 91.42
N TRP A 24 -27.13 66.29 90.93
CA TRP A 24 -27.48 65.24 89.97
C TRP A 24 -27.00 65.55 88.53
N MET A 25 -27.11 66.80 88.06
CA MET A 25 -26.58 67.22 86.74
C MET A 25 -25.04 67.24 86.70
N LYS A 26 -24.36 67.51 87.82
CA LYS A 26 -22.89 67.33 87.93
C LYS A 26 -22.48 65.85 87.80
N GLY A 27 -23.26 64.92 88.37
CA GLY A 27 -23.05 63.48 88.20
C GLY A 27 -23.24 63.04 86.75
N LEU A 28 -24.33 63.48 86.09
CA LEU A 28 -24.65 63.19 84.68
C LEU A 28 -23.63 63.75 83.69
N ARG A 29 -23.08 64.94 83.94
CA ARG A 29 -22.07 65.57 83.08
C ARG A 29 -20.69 64.91 83.23
N ILE A 30 -20.36 64.40 84.41
CA ILE A 30 -19.14 63.63 84.64
C ILE A 30 -19.29 62.21 84.07
N THR A 31 -20.42 61.53 84.25
CA THR A 31 -20.65 60.19 83.68
C THR A 31 -20.77 60.21 82.17
N SER A 32 -21.44 61.21 81.56
CA SER A 32 -21.45 61.36 80.09
C SER A 32 -20.09 61.75 79.52
N GLY A 33 -19.30 62.58 80.21
CA GLY A 33 -17.92 62.88 79.82
C GLY A 33 -16.98 61.67 79.92
N VAL A 34 -17.13 60.84 80.97
CA VAL A 34 -16.40 59.57 81.11
C VAL A 34 -16.83 58.57 80.04
N PHE A 35 -18.13 58.46 79.77
CA PHE A 35 -18.66 57.58 78.71
C PHE A 35 -18.21 58.05 77.31
N TRP A 36 -18.18 59.36 77.06
CA TRP A 36 -17.67 59.94 75.81
C TRP A 36 -16.17 59.73 75.65
N ASN A 37 -15.38 59.91 76.71
CA ASN A 37 -13.94 59.63 76.68
C ASN A 37 -13.65 58.12 76.52
N LEU A 38 -14.45 57.24 77.13
CA LEU A 38 -14.37 55.79 76.91
C LEU A 38 -14.77 55.41 75.48
N ALA A 39 -15.80 56.05 74.92
CA ALA A 39 -16.20 55.87 73.53
C ALA A 39 -15.13 56.39 72.55
N LEU A 40 -14.47 57.52 72.87
CA LEU A 40 -13.34 58.05 72.11
C LEU A 40 -12.12 57.14 72.19
N LEU A 41 -11.78 56.62 73.37
CA LEU A 41 -10.70 55.64 73.55
C LEU A 41 -11.00 54.36 72.79
N LEU A 42 -12.24 53.86 72.83
CA LEU A 42 -12.67 52.72 72.04
C LEU A 42 -12.57 53.02 70.54
N ALA A 43 -13.01 54.19 70.07
CA ALA A 43 -12.89 54.59 68.67
C ALA A 43 -11.43 54.69 68.22
N ILE A 44 -10.54 55.27 69.04
CA ILE A 44 -9.09 55.32 68.77
C ILE A 44 -8.51 53.90 68.72
N PHE A 45 -8.90 53.03 69.64
CA PHE A 45 -8.42 51.65 69.66
C PHE A 45 -8.93 50.85 68.45
N LEU A 46 -10.17 51.07 68.03
CA LEU A 46 -10.75 50.47 66.81
C LEU A 46 -10.07 50.99 65.55
N VAL A 47 -9.79 52.30 65.46
CA VAL A 47 -9.09 52.89 64.31
C VAL A 47 -7.62 52.43 64.27
N ALA A 48 -6.92 52.47 65.40
CA ALA A 48 -5.53 52.00 65.48
C ALA A 48 -5.43 50.49 65.22
N GLY A 49 -6.36 49.70 65.77
CA GLY A 49 -6.47 48.27 65.50
C GLY A 49 -6.80 47.98 64.03
N GLY A 50 -7.69 48.76 63.42
CA GLY A 50 -8.04 48.67 62.00
C GLY A 50 -6.85 49.00 61.08
N ILE A 51 -6.11 50.07 61.38
CA ILE A 51 -4.88 50.44 60.65
C ILE A 51 -3.81 49.36 60.80
N PHE A 52 -3.62 48.83 62.01
CA PHE A 52 -2.67 47.74 62.26
C PHE A 52 -3.06 46.48 61.47
N ALA A 53 -4.32 46.06 61.52
CA ALA A 53 -4.82 44.92 60.77
C ALA A 53 -4.66 45.12 59.25
N ALA A 54 -4.98 46.30 58.73
CA ALA A 54 -4.78 46.63 57.32
C ALA A 54 -3.30 46.60 56.92
N SER A 55 -2.40 47.11 57.77
CA SER A 55 -0.96 47.13 57.52
C SER A 55 -0.35 45.73 57.52
N VAL A 56 -0.75 44.88 58.48
CA VAL A 56 -0.34 43.47 58.53
C VAL A 56 -0.87 42.72 57.32
N GLY A 57 -2.15 42.93 56.97
CA GLY A 57 -2.77 42.31 55.79
C GLY A 57 -2.08 42.71 54.48
N ALA A 58 -1.80 44.00 54.29
CA ALA A 58 -1.08 44.50 53.12
C ALA A 58 0.37 43.98 53.06
N GLY A 59 1.07 43.93 54.19
CA GLY A 59 2.43 43.37 54.26
C GLY A 59 2.45 41.87 53.95
N TYR A 60 1.46 41.12 54.45
CA TYR A 60 1.31 39.70 54.14
C TYR A 60 0.98 39.47 52.67
N PHE A 61 0.03 40.23 52.10
CA PHE A 61 -0.26 40.17 50.66
C PHE A 61 0.97 40.46 49.81
N ALA A 62 1.72 41.52 50.15
CA ALA A 62 2.97 41.85 49.45
C ALA A 62 3.99 40.72 49.51
N SER A 63 4.12 40.02 50.65
CA SER A 63 5.00 38.86 50.77
C SER A 63 4.56 37.62 49.99
N LEU A 64 3.28 37.51 49.64
CA LEU A 64 2.76 36.40 48.82
C LEU A 64 2.94 36.63 47.32
N VAL A 65 3.28 37.86 46.91
CA VAL A 65 3.39 38.23 45.50
C VAL A 65 4.76 38.79 45.11
N ASP A 66 5.73 38.84 46.02
CA ASP A 66 7.03 39.49 45.80
C ASP A 66 7.87 38.80 44.70
N GLU A 67 7.79 37.48 44.59
CA GLU A 67 8.44 36.66 43.56
C GLU A 67 7.67 36.65 42.23
N THR A 68 6.51 37.32 42.14
CA THR A 68 5.68 37.30 40.91
C THR A 68 6.28 38.24 39.88
N LYS A 69 6.80 37.69 38.77
CA LYS A 69 7.19 38.50 37.61
C LYS A 69 5.95 39.20 37.05
N LEU A 70 5.93 40.53 37.14
CA LEU A 70 4.86 41.34 36.55
C LEU A 70 5.03 41.36 35.03
N LEU A 71 4.11 40.70 34.32
CA LEU A 71 4.06 40.70 32.87
C LEU A 71 3.82 42.13 32.34
N THR A 72 4.46 42.45 31.21
CA THR A 72 4.16 43.63 30.40
C THR A 72 2.76 43.53 29.79
N LYS A 73 2.26 44.64 29.20
CA LYS A 73 0.95 44.62 28.53
C LYS A 73 0.95 43.63 27.38
N GLU A 74 2.03 43.62 26.60
CA GLU A 74 2.23 42.75 25.45
C GLU A 74 2.32 41.28 25.88
N GLU A 75 3.22 40.93 26.82
CA GLU A 75 3.36 39.55 27.33
C GLU A 75 2.04 39.01 27.92
N MET A 76 1.27 39.86 28.64
CA MET A 76 0.03 39.42 29.27
C MET A 76 -1.07 39.19 28.24
N ARG A 77 -1.19 40.06 27.23
CA ARG A 77 -2.17 39.86 26.14
C ARG A 77 -1.83 38.62 25.33
N GLU A 78 -0.56 38.43 24.98
CA GLU A 78 -0.09 37.25 24.26
C GLU A 78 -0.45 35.96 24.99
N GLN A 79 -0.23 35.88 26.30
CA GLN A 79 -0.60 34.70 27.09
C GLN A 79 -2.13 34.51 27.22
N ILE A 80 -2.91 35.58 27.23
CA ILE A 80 -4.37 35.50 27.37
C ILE A 80 -5.04 35.10 26.06
N PHE A 81 -4.56 35.60 24.93
CA PHE A 81 -5.08 35.30 23.59
C PHE A 81 -4.36 34.11 22.91
N ALA A 82 -3.49 33.39 23.63
CA ALA A 82 -2.89 32.16 23.13
C ALA A 82 -3.91 31.00 23.14
N TYR A 83 -4.93 31.12 22.30
CA TYR A 83 -5.92 30.07 22.13
C TYR A 83 -5.31 28.92 21.33
N THR A 84 -5.28 27.73 21.92
CA THR A 84 -5.01 26.52 21.15
C THR A 84 -6.28 26.17 20.39
N GLN A 85 -6.23 26.15 19.07
CA GLN A 85 -7.32 25.67 18.23
C GLN A 85 -7.00 24.27 17.71
N THR A 86 -8.00 23.39 17.70
CA THR A 86 -7.80 22.03 17.20
C THR A 86 -7.83 22.03 15.68
N SER A 87 -6.80 21.49 15.06
CA SER A 87 -6.75 21.38 13.60
C SER A 87 -7.72 20.34 13.06
N GLU A 88 -8.15 20.56 11.83
CA GLU A 88 -9.19 19.81 11.14
C GLU A 88 -8.65 19.12 9.90
N LEU A 89 -9.19 17.95 9.59
CA LEU A 89 -8.88 17.16 8.41
C LEU A 89 -10.04 17.21 7.43
N PHE A 90 -9.71 17.25 6.15
CA PHE A 90 -10.65 17.23 5.04
C PHE A 90 -10.23 16.17 4.01
N PHE A 91 -11.21 15.46 3.47
CA PHE A 91 -11.11 14.72 2.21
C PHE A 91 -10.91 15.71 1.04
N SER A 92 -10.84 15.19 -0.19
CA SER A 92 -10.91 16.02 -1.40
C SER A 92 -12.21 16.83 -1.44
N ASP A 93 -12.19 17.89 -2.25
CA ASP A 93 -13.35 18.79 -2.45
C ASP A 93 -13.87 19.43 -1.15
N GLU A 94 -12.99 19.64 -0.17
CA GLU A 94 -13.28 20.29 1.11
C GLU A 94 -14.32 19.54 1.97
N GLN A 95 -14.53 18.25 1.70
CA GLN A 95 -15.42 17.43 2.51
C GLN A 95 -14.80 17.16 3.88
N TYR A 96 -15.50 17.54 4.95
CA TYR A 96 -15.02 17.40 6.32
C TYR A 96 -14.80 15.92 6.70
N LEU A 97 -13.61 15.60 7.22
CA LEU A 97 -13.24 14.27 7.72
C LEU A 97 -13.37 14.22 9.24
N GLY A 98 -12.87 15.24 9.94
CA GLY A 98 -12.95 15.33 11.39
C GLY A 98 -11.80 16.11 12.02
N LYS A 99 -11.85 16.33 13.33
CA LYS A 99 -10.78 17.00 14.08
C LYS A 99 -9.63 16.04 14.39
N LEU A 100 -8.41 16.58 14.51
CA LEU A 100 -7.28 15.81 15.05
C LEU A 100 -7.48 15.51 16.54
N ARG A 101 -6.88 14.42 17.00
CA ARG A 101 -6.91 14.05 18.41
C ARG A 101 -6.22 15.13 19.24
N THR A 102 -6.90 15.68 20.24
CA THR A 102 -6.29 16.61 21.20
C THR A 102 -6.80 16.32 22.60
N ASP A 103 -6.01 16.70 23.61
CA ASP A 103 -6.43 16.57 25.01
C ASP A 103 -7.63 17.47 25.34
N LEU A 104 -7.77 18.57 24.59
CA LEU A 104 -8.77 19.60 24.80
C LEU A 104 -9.10 20.30 23.48
N GLU A 105 -10.32 20.11 22.99
CA GLU A 105 -10.82 20.73 21.78
C GLU A 105 -11.30 22.16 22.05
N ARG A 106 -10.94 23.07 21.14
CA ARG A 106 -11.40 24.47 21.16
C ARG A 106 -11.49 25.04 19.74
N GLU A 107 -12.38 26.00 19.61
CA GLU A 107 -12.67 26.79 18.43
C GLU A 107 -12.88 28.22 18.92
N GLU A 108 -12.19 29.16 18.28
CA GLU A 108 -12.24 30.56 18.66
C GLU A 108 -13.48 31.22 18.08
N ILE A 109 -14.12 32.08 18.88
CA ILE A 109 -15.20 32.93 18.42
C ILE A 109 -15.04 34.36 18.92
N THR A 110 -15.41 35.33 18.09
CA THR A 110 -15.43 36.74 18.50
C THR A 110 -16.63 37.01 19.40
N LEU A 111 -16.52 37.99 20.30
CA LEU A 111 -17.63 38.30 21.21
C LEU A 111 -18.91 38.74 20.49
N ASP A 112 -18.78 39.38 19.32
CA ASP A 112 -19.92 39.86 18.52
C ASP A 112 -20.74 38.68 17.94
N ASP A 113 -20.11 37.52 17.79
CA ASP A 113 -20.71 36.26 17.31
C ASP A 113 -21.13 35.34 18.48
N VAL A 114 -21.37 35.89 19.67
CA VAL A 114 -21.94 35.15 20.81
C VAL A 114 -23.30 35.74 21.17
N SER A 115 -24.29 34.88 21.43
CA SER A 115 -25.64 35.35 21.74
C SER A 115 -25.64 36.19 23.02
N GLN A 116 -26.32 37.35 22.97
CA GLN A 116 -26.45 38.21 24.15
C GLN A 116 -27.06 37.45 25.33
N THR A 117 -27.96 36.50 25.06
CA THR A 117 -28.57 35.64 26.09
C THR A 117 -27.52 34.80 26.81
N ALA A 118 -26.52 34.28 26.10
CA ALA A 118 -25.41 33.52 26.69
C ALA A 118 -24.50 34.42 27.53
N ILE A 119 -24.15 35.60 27.03
CA ILE A 119 -23.37 36.60 27.77
C ILE A 119 -24.10 36.98 29.06
N ASP A 120 -25.40 37.28 28.99
CA ASP A 120 -26.24 37.63 30.13
C ASP A 120 -26.34 36.47 31.14
N ALA A 121 -26.41 35.22 30.68
CA ALA A 121 -26.45 34.03 31.54
C ALA A 121 -25.14 33.84 32.34
N VAL A 122 -23.99 34.05 31.69
CA VAL A 122 -22.68 34.02 32.32
C VAL A 122 -22.55 35.14 33.33
N LEU A 123 -22.89 36.38 32.96
CA LEU A 123 -22.86 37.54 33.87
C LEU A 123 -23.76 37.34 35.09
N ALA A 124 -25.01 36.91 34.90
CA ALA A 124 -25.95 36.71 36.00
C ALA A 124 -25.47 35.66 37.03
N THR A 125 -24.65 34.70 36.58
CA THR A 125 -24.29 33.53 37.39
C THR A 125 -22.89 33.62 37.96
N GLU A 126 -21.91 33.96 37.13
CA GLU A 126 -20.49 33.94 37.47
C GLU A 126 -20.01 35.29 38.01
N ASP A 127 -20.49 36.43 37.46
CA ASP A 127 -20.04 37.76 37.89
C ASP A 127 -21.04 38.90 37.57
N GLU A 128 -22.04 39.07 38.45
CA GLU A 128 -23.11 40.07 38.30
C GLU A 128 -22.57 41.51 38.21
N TYR A 129 -21.43 41.79 38.86
CA TYR A 129 -20.82 43.12 38.94
C TYR A 129 -19.63 43.27 37.99
N PHE A 130 -19.51 42.42 36.97
CA PHE A 130 -18.38 42.41 36.05
C PHE A 130 -18.06 43.80 35.50
N ASN A 131 -19.08 44.55 35.07
CA ASN A 131 -18.91 45.89 34.50
C ASN A 131 -18.60 46.99 35.53
N GLU A 132 -18.65 46.70 36.84
CA GLU A 132 -18.44 47.68 37.90
C GLU A 132 -17.07 47.59 38.57
N HIS A 133 -16.47 46.40 38.63
CA HIS A 133 -15.22 46.18 39.37
C HIS A 133 -13.97 46.31 38.49
N GLU A 134 -12.81 46.55 39.12
CA GLU A 134 -11.48 46.60 38.49
C GLU A 134 -10.67 45.34 38.85
N GLY A 135 -11.08 44.18 38.33
CA GLY A 135 -10.46 42.87 38.50
C GLY A 135 -10.89 42.08 39.74
N ILE A 136 -11.22 42.74 40.85
CA ILE A 136 -11.66 42.08 42.09
C ILE A 136 -12.88 42.78 42.70
N VAL A 137 -13.72 42.04 43.44
CA VAL A 137 -14.80 42.61 44.25
C VAL A 137 -14.37 42.65 45.73
N PRO A 138 -13.94 43.79 46.30
CA PRO A 138 -13.35 43.84 47.65
C PRO A 138 -14.30 43.34 48.74
N LYS A 139 -15.60 43.59 48.60
CA LYS A 139 -16.63 43.09 49.51
C LYS A 139 -16.74 41.56 49.48
N ALA A 140 -16.54 40.94 48.32
CA ALA A 140 -16.56 39.48 48.16
C ALA A 140 -15.32 38.84 48.78
N VAL A 141 -14.14 39.45 48.59
CA VAL A 141 -12.88 39.01 49.22
C VAL A 141 -12.98 39.03 50.75
N LEU A 142 -13.45 40.16 51.32
CA LEU A 142 -13.61 40.29 52.77
C LEU A 142 -14.66 39.31 53.31
N ARG A 143 -15.77 39.11 52.59
CA ARG A 143 -16.81 38.14 52.95
C ARG A 143 -16.28 36.72 52.95
N GLY A 144 -15.55 36.33 51.91
CA GLY A 144 -14.92 35.02 51.79
C GLY A 144 -13.95 34.76 52.95
N LEU A 145 -13.11 35.73 53.29
CA LEU A 145 -12.20 35.64 54.44
C LEU A 145 -12.97 35.44 55.77
N VAL A 146 -14.06 36.16 55.99
CA VAL A 146 -14.90 36.01 57.19
C VAL A 146 -15.58 34.64 57.22
N GLN A 147 -16.11 34.17 56.10
CA GLN A 147 -16.75 32.85 55.98
C GLN A 147 -15.76 31.72 56.27
N ASP A 148 -14.53 31.83 55.77
CA ASP A 148 -13.46 30.86 56.01
C ASP A 148 -13.02 30.85 57.48
N LEU A 149 -12.81 32.03 58.08
CA LEU A 149 -12.50 32.17 59.52
C LEU A 149 -13.63 31.67 60.45
N THR A 150 -14.87 31.66 59.98
CA THR A 150 -16.04 31.24 60.77
C THR A 150 -16.50 29.82 60.48
N ASN A 151 -15.83 29.09 59.57
CA ASN A 151 -16.24 27.76 59.09
C ASN A 151 -17.71 27.74 58.64
N ALA A 152 -18.12 28.75 57.86
CA ALA A 152 -19.49 28.82 57.36
C ALA A 152 -19.82 27.58 56.49
N PRO A 153 -21.00 26.95 56.67
CA PRO A 153 -21.37 25.73 55.94
C PRO A 153 -21.55 25.93 54.43
N GLU A 154 -21.74 27.17 53.98
CA GLU A 154 -21.76 27.56 52.57
C GLU A 154 -20.72 28.67 52.34
N GLN A 155 -19.71 28.38 51.51
CA GLN A 155 -18.79 29.39 51.01
C GLN A 155 -19.33 29.96 49.69
N THR A 156 -19.65 31.25 49.67
CA THR A 156 -20.06 31.92 48.43
C THR A 156 -18.82 32.15 47.56
N GLY A 157 -18.84 31.64 46.32
CA GLY A 157 -17.78 31.86 45.33
C GLY A 157 -17.63 33.36 45.06
N GLY A 158 -16.56 33.97 45.56
CA GLY A 158 -16.30 35.40 45.45
C GLY A 158 -15.25 35.75 44.39
N SER A 159 -14.99 34.85 43.43
CA SER A 159 -14.01 35.10 42.37
C SER A 159 -14.67 35.74 41.15
N THR A 160 -14.02 36.74 40.56
CA THR A 160 -14.49 37.43 39.34
C THR A 160 -14.15 36.64 38.09
N LEU A 161 -14.81 36.92 36.96
CA LEU A 161 -14.47 36.32 35.65
C LEU A 161 -12.99 36.52 35.31
N THR A 162 -12.47 37.72 35.55
CA THR A 162 -11.06 38.08 35.34
C THR A 162 -10.11 37.23 36.18
N GLN A 163 -10.47 36.92 37.43
CA GLN A 163 -9.68 36.00 38.27
C GLN A 163 -9.73 34.56 37.74
N GLN A 164 -10.88 34.11 37.24
CA GLN A 164 -11.01 32.79 36.63
C GLN A 164 -10.16 32.68 35.36
N LEU A 165 -10.16 33.70 34.52
CA LEU A 165 -9.34 33.78 33.31
C LEU A 165 -7.84 33.68 33.63
N ILE A 166 -7.35 34.50 34.58
CA ILE A 166 -5.95 34.46 35.04
C ILE A 166 -5.55 33.09 35.59
N LYS A 167 -6.45 32.46 36.36
CA LYS A 167 -6.24 31.12 36.92
C LYS A 167 -6.04 30.08 35.81
N ASN A 168 -6.77 30.17 34.71
CA ASN A 168 -6.75 29.16 33.65
C ASN A 168 -5.62 29.35 32.64
N GLN A 169 -5.17 30.59 32.39
CA GLN A 169 -4.13 30.88 31.37
C GLN A 169 -2.73 31.14 31.93
N ILE A 170 -2.61 31.92 33.01
CA ILE A 170 -1.31 32.43 33.45
C ILE A 170 -0.75 31.62 34.62
N LEU A 171 -1.61 31.10 35.48
CA LEU A 171 -1.21 30.43 36.72
C LEU A 171 -1.38 28.92 36.62
N THR A 172 -0.66 28.20 37.48
CA THR A 172 -0.78 26.76 37.63
C THR A 172 -1.98 26.39 38.50
N ASN A 173 -2.45 25.14 38.40
CA ASN A 173 -3.62 24.62 39.12
C ASN A 173 -3.41 24.37 40.63
N GLU A 174 -2.31 24.85 41.25
CA GLU A 174 -2.02 24.62 42.67
C GLU A 174 -3.03 25.33 43.59
N VAL A 175 -3.50 24.72 44.69
CA VAL A 175 -4.41 25.41 45.62
C VAL A 175 -3.62 26.01 46.79
N SER A 176 -3.15 27.24 46.65
CA SER A 176 -2.40 27.97 47.69
C SER A 176 -2.93 29.40 47.90
N TYR A 177 -2.77 29.92 49.14
CA TYR A 177 -3.03 31.33 49.43
C TYR A 177 -2.13 32.27 48.61
N GLU A 178 -0.91 31.82 48.32
CA GLU A 178 0.06 32.52 47.49
C GLU A 178 -0.47 32.68 46.07
N ARG A 179 -0.87 31.58 45.41
CA ARG A 179 -1.52 31.64 44.09
C ARG A 179 -2.75 32.52 44.12
N LYS A 180 -3.59 32.45 45.17
CA LYS A 180 -4.80 33.30 45.24
C LYS A 180 -4.48 34.79 45.32
N ALA A 181 -3.39 35.17 46.00
CA ALA A 181 -2.89 36.54 45.99
C ALA A 181 -2.33 36.95 44.61
N LYS A 182 -1.60 36.04 43.93
CA LYS A 182 -1.13 36.23 42.55
C LYS A 182 -2.29 36.42 41.57
N GLU A 183 -3.35 35.60 41.67
CA GLU A 183 -4.58 35.75 40.88
C GLU A 183 -5.19 37.14 41.04
N MET A 184 -5.33 37.62 42.28
CA MET A 184 -5.87 38.96 42.56
C MET A 184 -5.01 40.06 41.94
N LEU A 185 -3.69 39.99 42.12
CA LEU A 185 -2.75 40.98 41.59
C LEU A 185 -2.78 41.03 40.06
N LEU A 186 -2.71 39.87 39.41
CA LEU A 186 -2.69 39.76 37.96
C LEU A 186 -4.06 40.09 37.35
N ALA A 187 -5.18 39.78 38.02
CA ALA A 187 -6.52 40.16 37.56
C ALA A 187 -6.71 41.69 37.59
N MET A 188 -6.30 42.36 38.68
CA MET A 188 -6.32 43.84 38.72
C MET A 188 -5.44 44.45 37.63
N ARG A 189 -4.31 43.81 37.32
CA ARG A 189 -3.39 44.26 36.27
C ARG A 189 -3.96 44.03 34.87
N LEU A 190 -4.63 42.90 34.64
CA LEU A 190 -5.25 42.55 33.35
C LEU A 190 -6.30 43.59 32.95
N GLU A 191 -7.15 44.03 33.88
CA GLU A 191 -8.17 45.05 33.58
C GLU A 191 -7.61 46.46 33.38
N GLN A 192 -6.35 46.71 33.71
CA GLN A 192 -5.67 47.94 33.30
C GLN A 192 -5.19 47.87 31.83
N PHE A 193 -5.05 46.66 31.29
CA PHE A 193 -4.46 46.40 29.98
C PHE A 193 -5.46 45.99 28.91
N MET A 194 -6.59 45.40 29.32
CA MET A 194 -7.69 44.92 28.48
C MET A 194 -9.01 45.52 28.94
N ASN A 195 -9.89 45.80 27.99
CA ASN A 195 -11.25 46.25 28.29
C ASN A 195 -12.17 45.04 28.66
N LYS A 196 -13.41 45.33 29.06
CA LYS A 196 -14.34 44.30 29.54
C LYS A 196 -14.78 43.32 28.45
N ASP A 197 -14.95 43.82 27.23
CA ASP A 197 -15.35 43.00 26.08
C ASP A 197 -14.21 42.02 25.73
N GLU A 198 -12.97 42.49 25.67
CA GLU A 198 -11.79 41.64 25.45
C GLU A 198 -11.62 40.56 26.53
N ILE A 199 -11.93 40.88 27.79
CA ILE A 199 -11.86 39.90 28.90
C ILE A 199 -13.00 38.90 28.80
N MET A 200 -14.20 39.32 28.42
CA MET A 200 -15.34 38.43 28.23
C MET A 200 -15.08 37.46 27.07
N GLU A 201 -14.61 37.97 25.92
CA GLU A 201 -14.22 37.17 24.76
C GLU A 201 -13.19 36.10 25.15
N ALA A 202 -12.11 36.50 25.81
CA ALA A 202 -11.08 35.56 26.26
C ALA A 202 -11.62 34.55 27.27
N TYR A 203 -12.45 34.98 28.22
CA TYR A 203 -13.07 34.06 29.18
C TYR A 203 -13.93 33.00 28.48
N LEU A 204 -14.77 33.42 27.55
CA LEU A 204 -15.70 32.54 26.82
C LEU A 204 -14.95 31.53 25.96
N ASN A 205 -13.81 31.89 25.37
CA ASN A 205 -12.97 30.99 24.56
C ASN A 205 -12.10 30.02 25.38
N ILE A 206 -11.87 30.29 26.66
CA ILE A 206 -10.88 29.56 27.48
C ILE A 206 -11.50 28.58 28.47
N ILE A 207 -12.68 28.92 29.00
CA ILE A 207 -13.23 28.19 30.13
C ILE A 207 -13.60 26.74 29.72
N PRO A 208 -13.29 25.72 30.53
CA PRO A 208 -13.63 24.34 30.20
C PRO A 208 -15.12 24.06 30.36
N TYR A 209 -15.71 23.38 29.37
CA TYR A 209 -17.11 22.99 29.31
C TYR A 209 -17.33 21.47 29.42
N GLY A 210 -16.30 20.72 29.83
CA GLY A 210 -16.43 19.30 30.14
C GLY A 210 -16.22 18.46 28.89
N ARG A 211 -17.27 17.79 28.40
CA ARG A 211 -17.20 16.90 27.23
C ARG A 211 -18.26 17.21 26.18
N ASN A 212 -17.98 16.89 24.94
CA ASN A 212 -18.93 16.88 23.82
C ASN A 212 -19.46 15.47 23.53
N SER A 213 -20.28 15.36 22.48
CA SER A 213 -20.90 14.13 22.01
C SER A 213 -19.93 13.06 21.50
N SER A 214 -18.67 13.40 21.18
CA SER A 214 -17.62 12.41 20.87
C SER A 214 -16.85 11.95 22.11
N GLY A 215 -17.14 12.54 23.27
CA GLY A 215 -16.44 12.25 24.54
C GLY A 215 -15.12 12.99 24.71
N ALA A 216 -14.71 13.82 23.75
CA ALA A 216 -13.55 14.69 23.85
C ALA A 216 -13.74 15.76 24.93
N ASN A 217 -12.65 16.20 25.56
CA ASN A 217 -12.75 17.31 26.51
C ASN A 217 -12.83 18.61 25.71
N ILE A 218 -13.69 19.53 26.12
CA ILE A 218 -13.94 20.78 25.38
C ILE A 218 -13.76 22.02 26.26
N ALA A 219 -13.27 23.10 25.65
CA ALA A 219 -13.27 24.44 26.20
C ALA A 219 -13.62 25.46 25.12
N GLY A 220 -14.11 26.62 25.52
CA GLY A 220 -14.64 27.59 24.57
C GLY A 220 -16.15 27.44 24.36
N ILE A 221 -16.86 28.57 24.34
CA ILE A 221 -18.33 28.59 24.24
C ILE A 221 -18.80 28.08 22.88
N GLU A 222 -18.07 28.34 21.80
CA GLU A 222 -18.43 27.86 20.46
C GLU A 222 -18.34 26.34 20.39
N THR A 223 -17.20 25.78 20.80
CA THR A 223 -17.00 24.34 20.88
C THR A 223 -18.01 23.66 21.80
N ALA A 224 -18.41 24.32 22.90
CA ALA A 224 -19.47 23.82 23.78
C ALA A 224 -20.85 23.82 23.12
N SER A 225 -21.19 24.88 22.40
CA SER A 225 -22.48 25.02 21.70
C SER A 225 -22.61 23.99 20.59
N GLN A 226 -21.61 23.92 19.71
CA GLN A 226 -21.56 22.93 18.64
C GLN A 226 -21.47 21.51 19.18
N GLY A 227 -20.61 21.25 20.17
CA GLY A 227 -20.34 19.91 20.70
C GLY A 227 -21.47 19.34 21.58
N ILE A 228 -22.34 20.19 22.15
CA ILE A 228 -23.46 19.75 22.98
C ILE A 228 -24.78 19.77 22.23
N PHE A 229 -25.04 20.83 21.45
CA PHE A 229 -26.34 21.08 20.84
C PHE A 229 -26.31 21.11 19.30
N GLY A 230 -25.13 21.19 18.69
CA GLY A 230 -25.00 21.26 17.23
C GLY A 230 -25.44 22.60 16.64
N VAL A 231 -25.40 23.67 17.45
CA VAL A 231 -25.71 25.05 17.04
C VAL A 231 -24.52 25.96 17.35
N SER A 232 -24.38 27.07 16.64
CA SER A 232 -23.36 28.07 16.94
C SER A 232 -23.73 28.87 18.20
N ALA A 233 -22.74 29.48 18.85
CA ALA A 233 -22.92 30.22 20.10
C ALA A 233 -23.79 31.47 19.95
N ASP A 234 -23.92 32.04 18.75
CA ASP A 234 -24.84 33.14 18.43
C ASP A 234 -26.32 32.70 18.40
N GLU A 235 -26.58 31.43 18.07
CA GLU A 235 -27.90 30.84 17.93
C GLU A 235 -28.45 30.20 19.22
N LEU A 236 -27.69 30.23 20.32
CA LEU A 236 -28.10 29.63 21.59
C LEU A 236 -29.44 30.19 22.10
N SER A 237 -30.41 29.31 22.26
CA SER A 237 -31.68 29.61 22.93
C SER A 237 -31.49 29.85 24.43
N LEU A 238 -32.46 30.47 25.10
CA LEU A 238 -32.39 30.75 26.54
C LEU A 238 -32.11 29.51 27.41
N PRO A 239 -32.78 28.35 27.23
CA PRO A 239 -32.45 27.13 27.97
C PRO A 239 -31.02 26.63 27.70
N GLN A 240 -30.56 26.65 26.44
CA GLN A 240 -29.23 26.18 26.04
C GLN A 240 -28.13 27.11 26.59
N ALA A 241 -28.31 28.43 26.46
CA ALA A 241 -27.44 29.45 27.05
C ALA A 241 -27.31 29.29 28.57
N ALA A 242 -28.44 29.08 29.26
CA ALA A 242 -28.44 28.85 30.69
C ALA A 242 -27.76 27.52 31.10
N PHE A 243 -27.88 26.49 30.25
CA PHE A 243 -27.21 25.21 30.48
C PHE A 243 -25.70 25.38 30.34
N ILE A 244 -25.22 25.94 29.23
CA ILE A 244 -23.80 26.22 28.95
C ILE A 244 -23.18 27.09 30.04
N ALA A 245 -23.79 28.22 30.39
CA ALA A 245 -23.29 29.11 31.45
C ALA A 245 -23.20 28.44 32.83
N GLY A 246 -23.95 27.35 33.04
CA GLY A 246 -23.91 26.56 34.27
C GLY A 246 -22.71 25.63 34.39
N ILE A 247 -22.20 25.13 33.26
CA ILE A 247 -21.19 24.05 33.18
C ILE A 247 -19.85 24.41 33.83
N PRO A 248 -19.24 25.60 33.61
CA PRO A 248 -17.89 25.94 34.10
C PRO A 248 -17.62 25.66 35.59
N LYS A 249 -18.66 25.74 36.42
CA LYS A 249 -18.55 25.47 37.86
C LYS A 249 -18.14 24.02 38.19
N ALA A 250 -18.58 23.04 37.40
CA ALA A 250 -18.19 21.64 37.55
C ALA A 250 -18.27 20.91 36.20
N PRO A 251 -17.33 21.16 35.28
CA PRO A 251 -17.50 20.85 33.85
C PRO A 251 -17.84 19.38 33.56
N PHE A 252 -17.10 18.45 34.15
CA PHE A 252 -17.30 17.01 33.94
C PHE A 252 -18.56 16.44 34.62
N SER A 253 -19.01 17.07 35.70
CA SER A 253 -20.24 16.68 36.39
C SER A 253 -21.48 17.19 35.65
N TYR A 254 -21.40 18.39 35.07
CA TYR A 254 -22.54 19.07 34.46
C TYR A 254 -22.69 18.84 32.95
N THR A 255 -21.62 18.49 32.23
CA THR A 255 -21.73 18.04 30.82
C THR A 255 -22.68 16.85 30.70
N PRO A 256 -23.46 16.73 29.61
CA PRO A 256 -24.41 15.64 29.44
C PRO A 256 -23.74 14.32 28.99
N PHE A 257 -22.47 14.33 28.60
CA PHE A 257 -21.83 13.16 27.98
C PHE A 257 -20.86 12.41 28.88
N THR A 258 -20.73 11.11 28.61
CA THR A 258 -19.72 10.23 29.19
C THR A 258 -18.37 10.38 28.47
N ARG A 259 -17.36 9.61 28.88
CA ARG A 259 -16.06 9.59 28.19
C ARG A 259 -16.13 8.96 26.78
N ALA A 260 -17.14 8.13 26.53
CA ALA A 260 -17.33 7.44 25.26
C ALA A 260 -18.37 8.16 24.36
N GLY A 261 -18.65 9.44 24.60
CA GLY A 261 -19.61 10.22 23.83
C GLY A 261 -21.08 9.95 24.13
N ALA A 262 -21.43 8.82 24.76
CA ALA A 262 -22.82 8.52 25.10
C ALA A 262 -23.42 9.54 26.09
N VAL A 263 -24.69 9.92 25.88
CA VAL A 263 -25.48 10.74 26.81
C VAL A 263 -25.65 9.99 28.14
N LYS A 264 -25.43 10.70 29.25
CA LYS A 264 -25.61 10.18 30.61
C LYS A 264 -27.06 9.77 30.87
N ASP A 265 -27.26 8.85 31.81
CA ASP A 265 -28.58 8.52 32.30
C ASP A 265 -29.22 9.68 33.08
N ALA A 266 -30.50 9.51 33.46
CA ALA A 266 -31.26 10.56 34.14
C ALA A 266 -30.59 11.05 35.45
N GLU A 267 -29.95 10.14 36.21
CA GLU A 267 -29.22 10.50 37.43
C GLU A 267 -27.95 11.30 37.11
N GLY A 268 -27.22 10.91 36.06
CA GLY A 268 -26.03 11.62 35.60
C GLY A 268 -26.30 13.00 34.99
N LEU A 269 -27.49 13.23 34.41
CA LEU A 269 -27.91 14.52 33.85
C LEU A 269 -28.44 15.51 34.90
N GLU A 270 -29.01 15.01 35.99
CA GLU A 270 -29.68 15.81 37.01
C GLU A 270 -28.81 16.98 37.56
N PRO A 271 -27.51 16.80 37.87
CA PRO A 271 -26.66 17.89 38.36
C PRO A 271 -26.55 19.07 37.38
N GLY A 272 -26.38 18.79 36.08
CA GLY A 272 -26.28 19.83 35.04
C GLY A 272 -27.60 20.55 34.83
N ILE A 273 -28.71 19.82 34.76
CA ILE A 273 -30.06 20.38 34.61
C ILE A 273 -30.44 21.24 35.83
N ASN A 274 -30.13 20.80 37.05
CA ASN A 274 -30.37 21.59 38.26
C ASN A 274 -29.52 22.87 38.28
N ARG A 275 -28.29 22.81 37.75
CA ARG A 275 -27.43 23.99 37.59
C ARG A 275 -28.01 24.96 36.56
N MET A 276 -28.48 24.49 35.40
CA MET A 276 -29.20 25.31 34.40
C MET A 276 -30.38 26.06 35.02
N LYS A 277 -31.23 25.38 35.80
CA LYS A 277 -32.36 26.01 36.49
C LYS A 277 -31.92 27.08 37.48
N THR A 278 -30.78 26.88 38.13
CA THR A 278 -30.17 27.91 38.98
C THR A 278 -29.75 29.12 38.16
N VAL A 279 -29.13 28.94 36.99
CA VAL A 279 -28.75 30.03 36.08
C VAL A 279 -29.98 30.82 35.65
N LEU A 280 -31.04 30.14 35.18
CA LEU A 280 -32.31 30.78 34.81
C LEU A 280 -32.89 31.62 35.96
N PHE A 281 -32.86 31.11 37.19
CA PHE A 281 -33.32 31.85 38.36
C PHE A 281 -32.48 33.11 38.62
N ARG A 282 -31.16 33.03 38.43
CA ARG A 282 -30.24 34.17 38.61
C ARG A 282 -30.44 35.23 37.52
N MET A 283 -30.65 34.82 36.27
CA MET A 283 -30.99 35.73 35.16
C MET A 283 -32.29 36.49 35.43
N LYS A 284 -33.28 35.82 36.02
CA LYS A 284 -34.53 36.46 36.46
C LYS A 284 -34.31 37.43 37.63
N GLU A 285 -33.56 37.04 38.67
CA GLU A 285 -33.30 37.91 39.83
C GLU A 285 -32.57 39.20 39.45
N THR A 286 -31.63 39.09 38.52
CA THR A 286 -30.81 40.21 38.01
C THR A 286 -31.54 41.04 36.94
N GLY A 287 -32.67 40.55 36.42
CA GLY A 287 -33.54 41.27 35.50
C GLY A 287 -33.19 41.13 34.02
N TYR A 288 -32.31 40.20 33.64
CA TYR A 288 -32.01 39.89 32.24
C TYR A 288 -33.18 39.19 31.52
N ILE A 289 -33.98 38.42 32.26
CA ILE A 289 -35.18 37.76 31.72
C ILE A 289 -36.43 38.07 32.56
N THR A 290 -37.59 37.98 31.93
CA THR A 290 -38.90 38.15 32.55
C THR A 290 -39.35 36.88 33.29
N GLU A 291 -40.37 37.03 34.15
CA GLU A 291 -41.03 35.89 34.81
C GLU A 291 -41.63 34.89 33.80
N GLU A 292 -42.14 35.37 32.66
CA GLU A 292 -42.73 34.52 31.63
C GLU A 292 -41.68 33.67 30.93
N GLU A 293 -40.57 34.29 30.50
CA GLU A 293 -39.42 33.60 29.90
C GLU A 293 -38.80 32.59 30.86
N TYR A 294 -38.63 32.95 32.13
CA TYR A 294 -38.15 32.02 33.17
C TYR A 294 -39.05 30.79 33.27
N ASN A 295 -40.37 30.97 33.36
CA ASN A 295 -41.30 29.85 33.49
C ASN A 295 -41.33 28.97 32.23
N ALA A 296 -41.22 29.56 31.04
CA ALA A 296 -41.12 28.82 29.78
C ALA A 296 -39.81 28.02 29.70
N ALA A 297 -38.66 28.65 29.95
CA ALA A 297 -37.35 28.01 29.89
C ALA A 297 -37.18 26.93 30.97
N ASN A 298 -37.72 27.14 32.17
CA ASN A 298 -37.64 26.16 33.26
C ASN A 298 -38.53 24.92 33.01
N ALA A 299 -39.55 25.03 32.17
CA ALA A 299 -40.43 23.93 31.75
C ALA A 299 -39.93 23.21 30.48
N TYR A 300 -38.92 23.75 29.80
CA TYR A 300 -38.35 23.19 28.59
C TYR A 300 -37.52 21.93 28.90
N ASP A 301 -37.67 20.90 28.08
CA ASP A 301 -36.85 19.69 28.17
C ASP A 301 -35.56 19.87 27.36
N ILE A 302 -34.48 20.24 28.03
CA ILE A 302 -33.18 20.47 27.37
C ILE A 302 -32.55 19.19 26.82
N THR A 303 -33.01 18.00 27.26
CA THR A 303 -32.40 16.73 26.85
C THR A 303 -32.67 16.38 25.40
N GLN A 304 -33.73 16.93 24.80
CA GLN A 304 -34.07 16.75 23.39
C GLN A 304 -33.08 17.44 22.44
N ASP A 305 -32.29 18.39 22.96
CA ASP A 305 -31.32 19.16 22.17
C ASP A 305 -29.93 18.54 22.20
N PHE A 306 -29.66 17.55 23.07
CA PHE A 306 -28.34 16.94 23.16
C PHE A 306 -28.04 16.12 21.90
N ARG A 307 -26.84 16.32 21.35
CA ARG A 307 -26.37 15.55 20.19
C ARG A 307 -26.27 14.06 20.48
N GLU A 308 -26.43 13.27 19.43
CA GLU A 308 -26.10 11.84 19.45
C GLU A 308 -24.58 11.65 19.39
N ASN A 309 -24.12 10.45 19.76
CA ASN A 309 -22.70 10.11 19.74
C ASN A 309 -22.15 10.25 18.32
N GLU A 310 -21.03 10.97 18.21
CA GLU A 310 -20.34 11.18 16.94
C GLU A 310 -18.95 10.53 17.04
N PRO A 311 -18.66 9.52 16.20
CA PRO A 311 -17.36 8.87 16.21
C PRO A 311 -16.27 9.86 15.80
N ARG A 312 -15.08 9.67 16.36
CA ARG A 312 -13.93 10.51 16.01
C ARG A 312 -13.32 10.05 14.68
N SER A 313 -12.64 10.97 14.01
CA SER A 313 -11.90 10.72 12.76
C SER A 313 -11.03 9.47 12.82
N PHE A 314 -10.24 9.31 13.89
CA PHE A 314 -9.35 8.17 14.08
C PHE A 314 -10.05 6.88 14.56
N GLU A 315 -11.35 6.93 14.87
CA GLU A 315 -12.16 5.74 15.16
C GLU A 315 -12.85 5.24 13.88
N GLU A 316 -13.27 6.17 13.01
CA GLU A 316 -13.93 5.85 11.74
C GLU A 316 -12.93 5.58 10.60
N TYR A 317 -11.88 6.37 10.50
CA TYR A 317 -10.85 6.31 9.45
C TYR A 317 -9.44 6.29 10.06
N PRO A 318 -9.07 5.25 10.84
CA PRO A 318 -7.83 5.24 11.61
C PRO A 318 -6.58 5.35 10.72
N PHE A 319 -6.44 4.50 9.70
CA PHE A 319 -5.28 4.54 8.79
C PHE A 319 -5.12 5.91 8.10
N LEU A 320 -6.22 6.46 7.58
CA LEU A 320 -6.21 7.77 6.92
C LEU A 320 -5.86 8.90 7.88
N THR A 321 -6.47 8.93 9.06
CA THR A 321 -6.25 10.00 10.05
C THR A 321 -4.78 10.05 10.49
N PHE A 322 -4.19 8.91 10.82
CA PHE A 322 -2.78 8.85 11.23
C PHE A 322 -1.81 9.12 10.08
N GLU A 323 -2.15 8.73 8.86
CA GLU A 323 -1.32 9.02 7.69
C GLU A 323 -1.33 10.52 7.35
N LEU A 324 -2.48 11.19 7.42
CA LEU A 324 -2.58 12.64 7.25
C LEU A 324 -1.85 13.39 8.36
N GLU A 325 -1.98 12.95 9.62
CA GLU A 325 -1.23 13.52 10.76
C GLU A 325 0.29 13.42 10.52
N ARG A 326 0.78 12.26 10.10
CA ARG A 326 2.19 12.01 9.81
C ARG A 326 2.70 12.92 8.69
N ARG A 327 1.97 13.03 7.59
CA ARG A 327 2.36 13.87 6.43
C ARG A 327 2.27 15.35 6.74
N ALA A 328 1.17 15.81 7.36
CA ALA A 328 1.00 17.20 7.75
C ALA A 328 2.09 17.63 8.74
N THR A 329 2.47 16.76 9.68
CA THR A 329 3.61 17.02 10.58
C THR A 329 4.89 17.21 9.79
N ARG A 330 5.22 16.30 8.86
CA ARG A 330 6.43 16.41 8.03
C ARG A 330 6.46 17.69 7.20
N ILE A 331 5.33 18.08 6.60
CA ILE A 331 5.20 19.32 5.82
C ILE A 331 5.39 20.54 6.72
N LEU A 332 4.71 20.58 7.88
CA LEU A 332 4.85 21.70 8.82
C LEU A 332 6.27 21.82 9.39
N MET A 333 7.02 20.72 9.51
CA MET A 333 8.44 20.78 9.86
C MET A 333 9.22 21.60 8.84
N ASP A 334 8.98 21.40 7.54
CA ASP A 334 9.65 22.15 6.46
C ASP A 334 9.21 23.60 6.45
N VAL A 335 7.89 23.86 6.52
CA VAL A 335 7.33 25.23 6.57
C VAL A 335 7.92 26.03 7.74
N LEU A 336 8.01 25.41 8.93
CA LEU A 336 8.58 26.05 10.11
C LEU A 336 10.09 26.25 9.98
N ALA A 337 10.83 25.29 9.42
CA ALA A 337 12.26 25.43 9.17
C ALA A 337 12.56 26.60 8.23
N GLU A 338 11.85 26.70 7.10
CA GLU A 338 12.00 27.79 6.13
C GLU A 338 11.66 29.14 6.75
N LYS A 339 10.56 29.23 7.50
CA LYS A 339 10.16 30.44 8.23
C LYS A 339 11.23 30.91 9.21
N ASN A 340 11.99 29.97 9.77
CA ASN A 340 13.10 30.23 10.70
C ASN A 340 14.46 30.40 10.00
N GLY A 341 14.51 30.36 8.66
CA GLY A 341 15.73 30.51 7.86
C GLY A 341 16.64 29.28 7.91
N VAL A 342 16.07 28.10 8.12
CA VAL A 342 16.74 26.79 8.09
C VAL A 342 16.28 26.05 6.83
N GLU A 343 17.23 25.56 6.03
CA GLU A 343 16.92 24.78 4.82
C GLU A 343 16.33 23.41 5.21
N PRO A 344 15.16 22.99 4.67
CA PRO A 344 14.53 21.70 4.96
C PRO A 344 15.45 20.48 4.87
N GLU A 345 16.29 20.41 3.84
CA GLU A 345 17.23 19.29 3.63
C GLU A 345 18.17 19.09 4.82
N SER A 346 18.54 20.16 5.51
CA SER A 346 19.45 20.10 6.66
C SER A 346 18.84 19.41 7.89
N LEU A 347 17.51 19.24 7.93
CA LEU A 347 16.84 18.48 8.99
C LEU A 347 17.20 17.00 8.91
N LEU A 348 17.32 16.44 7.69
CA LEU A 348 17.61 15.03 7.47
C LEU A 348 19.07 14.67 7.80
N GLU A 349 19.96 15.67 7.82
CA GLU A 349 21.38 15.48 8.13
C GLU A 349 21.69 15.62 9.63
N ASN A 350 20.74 16.07 10.45
CA ASN A 350 20.95 16.41 11.86
C ASN A 350 19.78 16.00 12.76
N ASP A 351 19.91 14.85 13.40
CA ASP A 351 18.92 14.27 14.32
C ASP A 351 18.38 15.26 15.37
N LYS A 352 19.22 16.17 15.89
CA LYS A 352 18.77 17.13 16.91
C LYS A 352 17.89 18.23 16.33
N LEU A 353 18.21 18.71 15.12
CA LEU A 353 17.36 19.67 14.42
C LEU A 353 16.07 18.99 13.99
N TYR A 354 16.14 17.76 13.50
CA TYR A 354 14.96 16.96 13.19
C TYR A 354 14.04 16.83 14.41
N GLU A 355 14.55 16.39 15.56
CA GLU A 355 13.78 16.27 16.80
C GLU A 355 13.17 17.61 17.25
N GLU A 356 13.95 18.70 17.17
CA GLU A 356 13.48 20.04 17.52
C GLU A 356 12.29 20.48 16.66
N TYR A 357 12.42 20.38 15.33
CA TYR A 357 11.36 20.78 14.41
C TYR A 357 10.18 19.82 14.41
N ALA A 358 10.40 18.52 14.64
CA ALA A 358 9.32 17.55 14.82
C ALA A 358 8.42 17.94 16.01
N ILE A 359 9.02 18.31 17.15
CA ILE A 359 8.26 18.78 18.32
C ILE A 359 7.52 20.10 18.03
N LEU A 360 8.16 21.02 17.30
CA LEU A 360 7.52 22.30 16.93
C LEU A 360 6.34 22.08 15.97
N ALA A 361 6.53 21.25 14.96
CA ALA A 361 5.50 20.93 13.97
C ALA A 361 4.34 20.14 14.59
N GLU A 362 4.61 19.16 15.46
CA GLU A 362 3.58 18.42 16.18
C GLU A 362 2.73 19.37 17.04
N ARG A 363 3.38 20.26 17.81
CA ARG A 363 2.66 21.26 18.60
C ARG A 363 1.83 22.20 17.72
N ALA A 364 2.41 22.68 16.62
CA ALA A 364 1.71 23.52 15.67
C ALA A 364 0.49 22.77 15.10
N LEU A 365 0.67 21.53 14.64
CA LEU A 365 -0.38 20.71 14.07
C LEU A 365 -1.54 20.48 15.05
N TYR A 366 -1.26 20.23 16.33
CA TYR A 366 -2.33 19.94 17.29
C TYR A 366 -3.02 21.16 17.89
N SER A 367 -2.37 22.33 17.86
CA SER A 367 -2.86 23.53 18.57
C SER A 367 -2.97 24.79 17.73
N GLY A 368 -2.57 24.74 16.47
CA GLY A 368 -2.53 25.88 15.56
C GLY A 368 -3.82 26.11 14.74
N GLY A 369 -4.84 25.26 14.89
CA GLY A 369 -6.10 25.40 14.14
C GLY A 369 -5.95 25.25 12.63
N TYR A 370 -5.00 24.43 12.17
CA TYR A 370 -4.78 24.23 10.75
C TYR A 370 -5.94 23.47 10.11
N ARG A 371 -6.20 23.75 8.83
CA ARG A 371 -7.12 22.97 7.99
C ARG A 371 -6.29 22.20 6.97
N ILE A 372 -6.24 20.88 7.12
CA ILE A 372 -5.44 19.99 6.29
C ILE A 372 -6.35 19.37 5.24
N HIS A 373 -6.17 19.79 3.99
CA HIS A 373 -6.93 19.28 2.86
C HIS A 373 -6.15 18.15 2.18
N SER A 374 -6.76 16.97 2.11
CA SER A 374 -6.16 15.81 1.46
C SER A 374 -6.60 15.66 0.00
N THR A 375 -5.93 14.78 -0.72
CA THR A 375 -6.31 14.37 -2.07
C THR A 375 -7.31 13.20 -2.09
N ILE A 376 -7.63 12.65 -0.91
CA ILE A 376 -8.39 11.39 -0.78
C ILE A 376 -9.85 11.63 -1.10
N ASP A 377 -10.36 10.93 -2.11
CA ASP A 377 -11.78 10.94 -2.45
C ASP A 377 -12.55 10.05 -1.48
N LYS A 378 -13.53 10.63 -0.78
CA LYS A 378 -14.25 9.95 0.31
C LYS A 378 -14.99 8.70 -0.17
N GLU A 379 -15.72 8.80 -1.28
CA GLU A 379 -16.53 7.69 -1.80
C GLU A 379 -15.65 6.54 -2.29
N THR A 380 -14.56 6.87 -3.00
CA THR A 380 -13.57 5.89 -3.46
C THR A 380 -12.83 5.23 -2.29
N TYR A 381 -12.47 5.99 -1.25
CA TYR A 381 -11.84 5.44 -0.04
C TYR A 381 -12.75 4.43 0.67
N ILE A 382 -14.01 4.80 0.91
CA ILE A 382 -14.99 3.91 1.54
C ILE A 382 -15.20 2.64 0.68
N ALA A 383 -15.36 2.79 -0.64
CA ALA A 383 -15.56 1.65 -1.54
C ALA A 383 -14.36 0.68 -1.56
N MET A 384 -13.13 1.18 -1.40
CA MET A 384 -11.94 0.34 -1.30
C MET A 384 -11.86 -0.39 0.05
N GLU A 385 -12.17 0.29 1.16
CA GLU A 385 -12.22 -0.34 2.49
C GLU A 385 -13.31 -1.42 2.57
N GLU A 386 -14.52 -1.16 2.07
CA GLU A 386 -15.60 -2.15 2.03
C GLU A 386 -15.25 -3.36 1.16
N ALA A 387 -14.65 -3.14 -0.02
CA ALA A 387 -14.20 -4.21 -0.90
C ALA A 387 -13.07 -5.05 -0.28
N LYS A 388 -12.16 -4.40 0.46
CA LYS A 388 -11.11 -5.05 1.25
C LYS A 388 -11.71 -5.91 2.37
N ASP A 389 -12.69 -5.41 3.10
CA ASP A 389 -13.36 -6.14 4.20
C ASP A 389 -14.16 -7.35 3.69
N ALA A 390 -14.77 -7.23 2.50
CA ALA A 390 -15.53 -8.32 1.88
C ALA A 390 -14.65 -9.42 1.25
N TYR A 391 -13.36 -9.17 1.01
CA TYR A 391 -12.48 -10.13 0.35
C TYR A 391 -11.98 -11.22 1.32
N GLU A 392 -12.31 -12.49 1.06
CA GLU A 392 -11.97 -13.59 1.98
C GLU A 392 -10.71 -14.39 1.57
N GLN A 393 -10.23 -14.21 0.34
CA GLN A 393 -9.18 -15.05 -0.24
C GLN A 393 -7.75 -14.52 0.02
N TYR A 394 -7.53 -13.82 1.14
CA TYR A 394 -6.20 -13.31 1.51
C TYR A 394 -5.21 -14.46 1.75
N GLY A 395 -5.62 -15.47 2.52
CA GLY A 395 -4.80 -16.63 2.87
C GLY A 395 -4.98 -17.05 4.33
N TYR A 396 -4.12 -17.96 4.77
CA TYR A 396 -4.14 -18.53 6.10
C TYR A 396 -3.71 -17.52 7.17
N THR A 397 -4.43 -17.49 8.29
CA THR A 397 -4.07 -16.72 9.48
C THR A 397 -3.43 -17.65 10.50
N TYR A 398 -2.18 -17.39 10.88
CA TYR A 398 -1.53 -18.16 11.93
C TYR A 398 -2.08 -17.74 13.30
N PRO A 399 -2.49 -18.69 14.17
CA PRO A 399 -2.99 -18.36 15.49
C PRO A 399 -1.86 -17.94 16.44
N ALA A 400 -2.20 -17.13 17.44
CA ALA A 400 -1.33 -16.81 18.57
C ALA A 400 -0.71 -18.09 19.17
N GLY A 401 0.58 -18.03 19.51
CA GLY A 401 1.36 -19.17 20.00
C GLY A 401 2.03 -20.02 18.91
N THR A 402 1.80 -19.73 17.62
CA THR A 402 2.58 -20.32 16.52
C THR A 402 4.05 -19.92 16.65
N LEU A 403 4.98 -20.84 16.43
CA LEU A 403 6.41 -20.53 16.54
C LEU A 403 6.94 -19.86 15.27
N ASP A 404 7.70 -18.78 15.43
CA ASP A 404 8.46 -18.11 14.38
C ASP A 404 9.75 -18.90 14.02
N GLY A 405 10.54 -18.34 13.09
CA GLY A 405 11.80 -18.93 12.63
C GLY A 405 12.91 -18.98 13.67
N GLN A 406 12.75 -18.25 14.76
CA GLN A 406 13.65 -18.24 15.90
C GLN A 406 13.15 -19.15 17.03
N GLY A 407 11.98 -19.79 16.88
CA GLY A 407 11.35 -20.67 17.86
C GLY A 407 10.61 -19.92 18.97
N ASN A 408 10.33 -18.62 18.80
CA ASN A 408 9.52 -17.84 19.72
C ASN A 408 8.04 -17.93 19.31
N PRO A 409 7.10 -18.02 20.27
CA PRO A 409 5.68 -17.94 19.95
C PRO A 409 5.31 -16.51 19.54
N ILE A 410 4.55 -16.36 18.46
CA ILE A 410 3.89 -15.10 18.11
C ILE A 410 2.83 -14.77 19.18
N GLU A 411 2.75 -13.51 19.59
CA GLU A 411 1.85 -13.08 20.69
C GLU A 411 0.39 -13.02 20.24
N ASP A 412 0.15 -12.46 19.06
CA ASP A 412 -1.16 -12.30 18.44
C ASP A 412 -1.31 -13.16 17.18
N SER A 413 -2.55 -13.28 16.67
CA SER A 413 -2.77 -13.93 15.38
C SER A 413 -2.11 -13.15 14.25
N LEU A 414 -1.46 -13.84 13.33
CA LEU A 414 -0.73 -13.26 12.21
C LEU A 414 -1.45 -13.59 10.88
N PRO A 415 -2.36 -12.71 10.42
CA PRO A 415 -3.01 -12.86 9.11
C PRO A 415 -2.07 -12.47 7.97
N VAL A 416 -2.36 -12.95 6.76
CA VAL A 416 -1.84 -12.30 5.54
C VAL A 416 -2.36 -10.87 5.54
N GLN A 417 -1.49 -9.87 5.41
CA GLN A 417 -1.78 -8.45 5.30
C GLN A 417 -1.96 -7.99 3.85
N VAL A 418 -2.45 -6.77 3.70
CA VAL A 418 -2.70 -6.11 2.42
C VAL A 418 -2.27 -4.65 2.47
N GLY A 419 -1.76 -4.16 1.35
CA GLY A 419 -1.57 -2.73 1.10
C GLY A 419 -2.02 -2.40 -0.31
N SER A 420 -2.67 -1.25 -0.49
CA SER A 420 -3.11 -0.77 -1.81
C SER A 420 -2.98 0.74 -1.92
N VAL A 421 -2.63 1.25 -3.10
CA VAL A 421 -2.60 2.70 -3.39
C VAL A 421 -3.16 2.94 -4.79
N LEU A 422 -4.08 3.90 -4.90
CA LEU A 422 -4.67 4.42 -6.13
C LEU A 422 -4.14 5.84 -6.39
N ILE A 423 -3.50 6.04 -7.53
CA ILE A 423 -2.93 7.33 -7.97
C ILE A 423 -3.65 7.80 -9.23
N GLU A 424 -3.99 9.10 -9.29
CA GLU A 424 -4.38 9.78 -10.52
C GLU A 424 -3.12 10.17 -11.31
N ASN A 425 -2.97 9.60 -12.51
CA ASN A 425 -1.69 9.58 -13.22
C ASN A 425 -1.20 10.96 -13.67
N ARG A 426 -2.10 11.87 -14.01
CA ARG A 426 -1.74 13.19 -14.56
C ARG A 426 -1.23 14.17 -13.51
N THR A 427 -1.58 13.94 -12.25
CA THR A 427 -1.33 14.87 -11.15
C THR A 427 -0.44 14.28 -10.07
N GLY A 428 -0.38 12.95 -9.92
CA GLY A 428 0.28 12.29 -8.80
C GLY A 428 -0.57 12.29 -7.52
N ARG A 429 -1.84 12.72 -7.58
CA ARG A 429 -2.74 12.70 -6.42
C ARG A 429 -3.00 11.25 -5.97
N ILE A 430 -2.78 10.98 -4.69
CA ILE A 430 -3.23 9.72 -4.09
C ILE A 430 -4.72 9.86 -3.82
N VAL A 431 -5.54 9.19 -4.61
CA VAL A 431 -7.01 9.31 -4.53
C VAL A 431 -7.58 8.42 -3.44
N SER A 432 -6.96 7.27 -3.20
CA SER A 432 -7.36 6.33 -2.16
C SER A 432 -6.24 5.34 -1.85
N PHE A 433 -6.31 4.70 -0.68
CA PHE A 433 -5.38 3.64 -0.28
C PHE A 433 -6.05 2.67 0.69
N VAL A 434 -5.46 1.48 0.84
CA VAL A 434 -5.80 0.51 1.89
C VAL A 434 -4.54 0.27 2.72
N GLY A 435 -4.58 0.62 4.01
CA GLY A 435 -3.42 0.56 4.89
C GLY A 435 -3.13 -0.80 5.53
N GLY A 436 -4.11 -1.70 5.57
CA GLY A 436 -4.01 -2.99 6.24
C GLY A 436 -5.36 -3.70 6.27
N ARG A 437 -5.41 -4.93 6.78
CA ARG A 437 -6.68 -5.68 6.82
C ARG A 437 -7.61 -5.21 7.92
N ASP A 438 -7.07 -5.11 9.14
CA ASP A 438 -7.81 -4.78 10.35
C ASP A 438 -6.91 -3.94 11.24
N TYR A 439 -7.28 -2.67 11.41
CA TYR A 439 -6.50 -1.70 12.16
C TYR A 439 -6.40 -2.03 13.65
N GLU A 440 -7.42 -2.67 14.23
CA GLU A 440 -7.43 -3.02 15.66
C GLU A 440 -6.51 -4.21 15.95
N LEU A 441 -6.29 -5.08 14.96
CA LEU A 441 -5.35 -6.18 15.04
C LEU A 441 -3.92 -5.75 14.71
N GLU A 442 -3.74 -4.98 13.64
CA GLU A 442 -2.44 -4.47 13.18
C GLU A 442 -2.60 -3.04 12.65
N ASN A 443 -1.96 -2.09 13.33
CA ASN A 443 -2.07 -0.66 13.00
C ASN A 443 -0.94 -0.14 12.10
N TYR A 444 -0.01 -1.01 11.71
CA TYR A 444 1.03 -0.69 10.75
C TYR A 444 0.47 -0.45 9.35
N ASN A 445 0.77 0.72 8.76
CA ASN A 445 0.26 1.08 7.44
C ASN A 445 1.15 0.49 6.32
N HIS A 446 0.66 -0.61 5.74
CA HIS A 446 1.31 -1.36 4.68
C HIS A 446 1.37 -0.63 3.34
N ALA A 447 0.50 0.35 3.11
CA ALA A 447 0.52 1.10 1.85
C ALA A 447 1.73 2.05 1.78
N THR A 448 2.02 2.74 2.88
CA THR A 448 2.93 3.90 2.89
C THR A 448 4.20 3.69 3.72
N GLN A 449 4.25 2.65 4.57
CA GLN A 449 5.36 2.44 5.52
C GLN A 449 6.07 1.10 5.35
N ALA A 450 5.39 0.06 4.85
CA ALA A 450 5.97 -1.27 4.68
C ALA A 450 6.91 -1.34 3.48
N TYR A 451 8.22 -1.22 3.73
CA TYR A 451 9.23 -1.53 2.73
C TYR A 451 9.34 -3.04 2.56
N ARG A 452 9.18 -3.49 1.32
CA ARG A 452 9.17 -4.90 0.94
C ARG A 452 9.92 -5.09 -0.37
N SER A 453 10.54 -6.24 -0.56
CA SER A 453 11.14 -6.55 -1.86
C SER A 453 10.07 -6.51 -2.95
N ILE A 454 10.33 -5.75 -4.01
CA ILE A 454 9.35 -5.56 -5.11
C ILE A 454 9.38 -6.72 -6.11
N GLY A 455 10.30 -7.67 -5.93
CA GLY A 455 10.43 -8.86 -6.77
C GLY A 455 10.50 -8.54 -8.27
N SER A 456 9.76 -9.31 -9.07
CA SER A 456 9.67 -9.11 -10.53
C SER A 456 9.04 -7.77 -10.96
N SER A 457 8.44 -6.98 -10.06
CA SER A 457 7.96 -5.63 -10.39
C SER A 457 9.11 -4.67 -10.71
N ALA A 458 10.36 -5.02 -10.40
CA ALA A 458 11.55 -4.27 -10.80
C ALA A 458 11.83 -4.33 -12.32
N LYS A 459 11.37 -5.37 -13.03
CA LYS A 459 11.78 -5.65 -14.42
C LYS A 459 11.46 -4.52 -15.41
N PRO A 460 10.27 -3.91 -15.43
CA PRO A 460 10.00 -2.78 -16.32
C PRO A 460 10.93 -1.58 -16.07
N LEU A 461 11.15 -1.23 -14.80
CA LEU A 461 11.91 -0.05 -14.38
C LEU A 461 13.42 -0.21 -14.60
N LEU A 462 13.96 -1.41 -14.33
CA LEU A 462 15.42 -1.65 -14.35
C LEU A 462 15.94 -2.36 -15.58
N VAL A 463 15.07 -3.04 -16.33
CA VAL A 463 15.51 -3.87 -17.46
C VAL A 463 14.87 -3.41 -18.74
N TYR A 464 13.58 -3.66 -18.91
CA TYR A 464 12.96 -3.50 -20.22
C TYR A 464 12.86 -2.01 -20.61
N GLY A 465 12.60 -1.11 -19.66
CA GLY A 465 12.57 0.33 -19.90
C GLY A 465 13.92 0.88 -20.35
N PRO A 466 14.99 0.71 -19.54
CA PRO A 466 16.33 1.11 -19.93
C PRO A 466 16.79 0.47 -21.25
N ALA A 467 16.46 -0.79 -21.51
CA ALA A 467 16.81 -1.48 -22.75
C ALA A 467 16.10 -0.90 -23.99
N VAL A 468 14.83 -0.50 -23.87
CA VAL A 468 14.10 0.19 -24.94
C VAL A 468 14.64 1.61 -25.13
N GLU A 469 14.88 2.34 -24.03
CA GLU A 469 15.42 3.71 -24.04
C GLU A 469 16.79 3.79 -24.71
N LYS A 470 17.67 2.83 -24.42
CA LYS A 470 19.01 2.73 -25.01
C LYS A 470 19.02 2.12 -26.42
N GLY A 471 17.87 1.66 -26.91
CA GLY A 471 17.75 1.06 -28.23
C GLY A 471 18.38 -0.33 -28.37
N LEU A 472 18.48 -1.09 -27.26
CA LEU A 472 18.91 -2.49 -27.28
C LEU A 472 17.81 -3.42 -27.81
N ILE A 473 16.55 -3.07 -27.52
CA ILE A 473 15.36 -3.82 -27.94
C ILE A 473 14.23 -2.88 -28.37
N GLY A 474 13.41 -3.32 -29.33
CA GLY A 474 12.00 -2.93 -29.45
C GLY A 474 11.07 -3.99 -28.87
N ALA A 475 9.75 -3.73 -28.85
CA ALA A 475 8.77 -4.55 -28.14
C ALA A 475 8.80 -6.05 -28.49
N GLY A 476 8.98 -6.36 -29.77
CA GLY A 476 9.01 -7.74 -30.28
C GLY A 476 10.39 -8.37 -30.40
N SER A 477 11.45 -7.64 -30.02
CA SER A 477 12.84 -8.08 -30.26
C SER A 477 13.13 -9.41 -29.57
N PRO A 478 13.96 -10.28 -30.17
CA PRO A 478 14.26 -11.58 -29.59
C PRO A 478 15.14 -11.44 -28.35
N VAL A 479 14.72 -12.08 -27.28
CA VAL A 479 15.47 -12.26 -26.04
C VAL A 479 15.64 -13.74 -25.74
N VAL A 480 16.63 -14.08 -24.93
CA VAL A 480 17.06 -15.47 -24.73
C VAL A 480 16.68 -15.99 -23.35
N ASP A 481 15.92 -17.09 -23.34
CA ASP A 481 15.54 -17.85 -22.14
C ASP A 481 16.30 -19.18 -22.09
N VAL A 482 17.60 -19.10 -21.86
CA VAL A 482 18.53 -20.23 -21.74
C VAL A 482 19.37 -20.05 -20.49
N LYS A 483 19.60 -21.13 -19.73
CA LYS A 483 20.39 -21.09 -18.50
C LYS A 483 21.84 -20.67 -18.76
N PHE A 484 22.43 -20.07 -17.74
CA PHE A 484 23.84 -19.69 -17.69
C PHE A 484 24.36 -19.80 -16.27
N GLU A 485 25.68 -19.81 -16.15
CA GLU A 485 26.40 -19.84 -14.88
C GLU A 485 27.34 -18.63 -14.87
N LEU A 486 27.39 -17.91 -13.75
CA LEU A 486 28.25 -16.74 -13.58
C LEU A 486 29.13 -16.92 -12.35
N GLU A 487 30.45 -16.93 -12.55
CA GLU A 487 31.41 -16.89 -11.43
C GLU A 487 31.39 -15.50 -10.79
N GLN A 488 31.06 -15.44 -9.50
CA GLN A 488 31.04 -14.21 -8.72
C GLN A 488 32.43 -13.87 -8.18
N PRO A 489 32.73 -12.59 -7.88
CA PRO A 489 34.04 -12.17 -7.35
C PRO A 489 34.48 -12.88 -6.06
N ASN A 490 33.51 -13.37 -5.27
CA ASN A 490 33.74 -14.11 -4.03
C ASN A 490 34.08 -15.60 -4.26
N GLY A 491 34.03 -16.09 -5.51
CA GLY A 491 34.28 -17.48 -5.90
C GLY A 491 33.03 -18.37 -5.94
N ASP A 492 31.85 -17.85 -5.59
CA ASP A 492 30.58 -18.58 -5.73
C ASP A 492 30.10 -18.58 -7.18
N VAL A 493 29.33 -19.59 -7.57
CA VAL A 493 28.69 -19.66 -8.89
C VAL A 493 27.23 -19.27 -8.76
N TYR A 494 26.81 -18.24 -9.50
CA TYR A 494 25.41 -17.84 -9.61
C TYR A 494 24.75 -18.58 -10.78
N GLU A 495 23.75 -19.40 -10.46
CA GLU A 495 23.00 -20.25 -11.41
C GLU A 495 21.50 -19.89 -11.36
N PRO A 496 21.09 -18.77 -11.96
CA PRO A 496 19.71 -18.32 -11.91
C PRO A 496 18.78 -19.29 -12.65
N THR A 497 17.53 -19.34 -12.20
CA THR A 497 16.48 -20.12 -12.85
C THR A 497 15.21 -19.29 -13.03
N ASN A 498 14.36 -19.71 -13.97
CA ASN A 498 12.98 -19.23 -14.03
C ASN A 498 12.17 -19.75 -12.85
N TYR A 499 11.00 -19.15 -12.60
CA TYR A 499 10.07 -19.58 -11.54
C TYR A 499 9.87 -21.10 -11.54
N TYR A 500 9.62 -21.67 -12.72
CA TYR A 500 9.75 -23.11 -12.94
C TYR A 500 11.18 -23.44 -13.36
N GLY A 501 12.00 -23.93 -12.43
CA GLY A 501 13.44 -24.10 -12.65
C GLY A 501 13.84 -25.08 -13.75
N SER A 502 12.92 -25.89 -14.29
CA SER A 502 13.12 -26.76 -15.45
C SER A 502 12.81 -26.08 -16.80
N SER A 503 12.23 -24.88 -16.79
CA SER A 503 11.79 -24.15 -17.97
C SER A 503 12.93 -23.40 -18.65
N GLU A 504 13.15 -23.68 -19.92
CA GLU A 504 13.95 -22.90 -20.87
C GLU A 504 13.16 -22.80 -22.18
N GLN A 505 12.71 -21.60 -22.54
CA GLN A 505 11.88 -21.34 -23.71
C GLN A 505 12.71 -21.05 -24.98
N GLY A 506 14.04 -20.92 -24.84
CA GLY A 506 14.92 -20.54 -25.93
C GLY A 506 14.71 -19.09 -26.35
N ILE A 507 14.73 -18.80 -27.65
CA ILE A 507 14.49 -17.44 -28.15
C ILE A 507 12.99 -17.12 -28.13
N MET A 508 12.64 -16.02 -27.47
CA MET A 508 11.27 -15.53 -27.34
C MET A 508 11.18 -14.01 -27.55
N PRO A 509 10.00 -13.44 -27.92
CA PRO A 509 9.85 -11.99 -27.99
C PRO A 509 9.97 -11.32 -26.62
N ALA A 510 10.56 -10.12 -26.57
CA ALA A 510 10.72 -9.33 -25.35
C ALA A 510 9.38 -9.07 -24.64
N ARG A 511 8.32 -8.68 -25.38
CA ARG A 511 6.95 -8.52 -24.84
C ARG A 511 6.44 -9.79 -24.15
N ALA A 512 6.69 -10.97 -24.72
CA ALA A 512 6.26 -12.24 -24.14
C ALA A 512 7.10 -12.63 -22.90
N ALA A 513 8.39 -12.30 -22.90
CA ALA A 513 9.26 -12.52 -21.75
C ALA A 513 8.86 -11.63 -20.57
N LEU A 514 8.50 -10.38 -20.84
CA LEU A 514 7.97 -9.44 -19.84
C LEU A 514 6.59 -9.90 -19.32
N ALA A 515 5.66 -10.20 -20.22
CA ALA A 515 4.29 -10.61 -19.88
C ALA A 515 4.23 -11.89 -19.04
N SER A 516 5.08 -12.89 -19.37
CA SER A 516 5.20 -14.14 -18.60
C SER A 516 6.22 -14.06 -17.47
N SER A 517 6.83 -12.90 -17.26
CA SER A 517 7.79 -12.61 -16.19
C SER A 517 8.98 -13.56 -16.13
N GLN A 518 9.55 -13.98 -17.27
CA GLN A 518 10.72 -14.86 -17.27
C GLN A 518 11.94 -14.17 -16.63
N ASN A 519 12.77 -14.94 -15.92
CA ASN A 519 13.93 -14.43 -15.19
C ASN A 519 15.17 -14.37 -16.09
N LEU A 520 15.46 -15.45 -16.83
CA LEU A 520 16.70 -15.55 -17.61
C LEU A 520 16.83 -14.45 -18.69
N PRO A 521 15.78 -14.10 -19.46
CA PRO A 521 15.88 -13.03 -20.45
C PRO A 521 16.10 -11.66 -19.80
N ALA A 522 15.46 -11.40 -18.66
CA ALA A 522 15.60 -10.15 -17.93
C ALA A 522 17.03 -9.98 -17.39
N LEU A 523 17.58 -11.04 -16.78
CA LEU A 523 18.97 -11.06 -16.31
C LEU A 523 19.99 -10.86 -17.44
N ARG A 524 19.79 -11.55 -18.57
CA ARG A 524 20.66 -11.43 -19.74
C ARG A 524 20.63 -10.04 -20.35
N LEU A 525 19.46 -9.40 -20.42
CA LEU A 525 19.35 -8.01 -20.85
C LEU A 525 20.04 -7.06 -19.88
N TYR A 526 19.76 -7.21 -18.57
CA TYR A 526 20.38 -6.37 -17.55
C TYR A 526 21.90 -6.43 -17.59
N TYR A 527 22.47 -7.62 -17.75
CA TYR A 527 23.92 -7.80 -17.85
C TYR A 527 24.55 -7.03 -19.02
N GLN A 528 23.83 -6.84 -20.13
CA GLN A 528 24.31 -6.05 -21.28
C GLN A 528 24.42 -4.54 -21.00
N MET A 529 23.74 -4.06 -19.96
CA MET A 529 23.67 -2.64 -19.60
C MET A 529 24.05 -2.37 -18.15
N MET A 530 24.61 -3.34 -17.43
CA MET A 530 24.93 -3.20 -16.01
C MET A 530 25.93 -2.04 -15.78
N ASP A 531 26.93 -1.89 -16.67
CA ASP A 531 27.92 -0.81 -16.61
C ASP A 531 27.33 0.59 -16.89
N ASP A 532 26.09 0.66 -17.38
CA ASP A 532 25.40 1.90 -17.72
C ASP A 532 24.49 2.43 -16.59
N ASN A 533 24.60 1.86 -15.38
CA ASN A 533 23.83 2.22 -14.19
C ASN A 533 22.30 2.26 -14.39
N PRO A 534 21.66 1.15 -14.82
CA PRO A 534 20.21 1.08 -15.03
C PRO A 534 19.39 1.33 -13.75
N LEU A 535 20.00 1.23 -12.58
CA LEU A 535 19.39 1.54 -11.28
C LEU A 535 18.92 3.00 -11.18
N GLU A 536 19.61 3.92 -11.87
CA GLU A 536 19.28 5.34 -11.87
C GLU A 536 17.84 5.59 -12.37
N TYR A 537 17.31 4.76 -13.26
CA TYR A 537 15.93 4.89 -13.75
C TYR A 537 14.90 4.58 -12.66
N ALA A 538 15.16 3.58 -11.82
CA ALA A 538 14.29 3.26 -10.67
C ALA A 538 14.36 4.36 -9.60
N MET A 539 15.54 4.89 -9.32
CA MET A 539 15.72 6.00 -8.37
C MET A 539 15.02 7.27 -8.84
N LYS A 540 15.15 7.62 -10.13
CA LYS A 540 14.42 8.75 -10.75
C LYS A 540 12.90 8.55 -10.76
N ALA A 541 12.44 7.30 -10.70
CA ALA A 541 11.03 6.96 -10.57
C ALA A 541 10.58 6.83 -9.10
N GLY A 542 11.35 7.33 -8.13
CA GLY A 542 10.93 7.46 -6.73
C GLY A 542 11.25 6.27 -5.81
N LEU A 543 11.97 5.24 -6.27
CA LEU A 543 12.43 4.15 -5.41
C LEU A 543 13.66 4.57 -4.61
N THR A 544 13.53 4.65 -3.28
CA THR A 544 14.58 5.18 -2.38
C THR A 544 15.30 4.13 -1.55
N SER A 545 14.69 2.97 -1.27
CA SER A 545 15.32 1.89 -0.49
C SER A 545 16.02 0.92 -1.41
N ILE A 546 17.26 1.25 -1.75
CA ILE A 546 18.15 0.37 -2.51
C ILE A 546 19.38 0.13 -1.66
N ASP A 547 19.68 -1.14 -1.42
CA ASP A 547 20.90 -1.52 -0.72
C ASP A 547 22.12 -1.19 -1.59
N PRO A 548 23.05 -0.32 -1.13
CA PRO A 548 24.25 0.03 -1.88
C PRO A 548 25.14 -1.17 -2.22
N GLU A 549 25.07 -2.27 -1.44
CA GLU A 549 25.78 -3.52 -1.77
C GLU A 549 25.21 -4.21 -3.01
N TYR A 550 23.99 -3.85 -3.43
CA TYR A 550 23.29 -4.36 -4.61
C TYR A 550 23.43 -3.45 -5.84
N GLU A 551 24.18 -2.34 -5.75
CA GLU A 551 24.61 -1.56 -6.91
C GLU A 551 25.43 -2.47 -7.85
N ASN A 552 24.90 -2.74 -9.05
CA ASN A 552 25.48 -3.64 -10.06
C ASN A 552 25.54 -5.13 -9.64
N VAL A 553 24.61 -5.60 -8.81
CA VAL A 553 24.49 -7.04 -8.52
C VAL A 553 23.59 -7.74 -9.54
N PRO A 554 23.98 -8.91 -10.09
CA PRO A 554 23.21 -9.63 -11.10
C PRO A 554 21.77 -9.98 -10.70
N SER A 555 21.44 -10.06 -9.40
CA SER A 555 20.10 -10.40 -8.90
C SER A 555 19.14 -9.21 -8.76
N ALA A 556 19.61 -7.97 -8.87
CA ALA A 556 18.78 -6.76 -8.77
C ALA A 556 17.56 -6.75 -9.73
N PRO A 557 17.64 -7.22 -10.99
CA PRO A 557 16.48 -7.36 -11.89
C PRO A 557 15.31 -8.20 -11.37
N LEU A 558 15.56 -9.04 -10.36
CA LEU A 558 14.57 -9.91 -9.75
C LEU A 558 14.07 -9.38 -8.40
N GLY A 559 14.42 -8.14 -8.03
CA GLY A 559 14.06 -7.50 -6.77
C GLY A 559 15.07 -7.73 -5.63
N GLY A 560 16.26 -8.29 -5.92
CA GLY A 560 17.31 -8.43 -4.93
C GLY A 560 17.87 -7.07 -4.52
N GLY A 561 17.77 -6.72 -3.23
CA GLY A 561 18.27 -5.45 -2.68
C GLY A 561 17.48 -4.21 -3.06
N ILE A 562 16.28 -4.37 -3.66
CA ILE A 562 15.39 -3.26 -4.01
C ILE A 562 14.07 -3.46 -3.27
N GLU A 563 13.80 -2.54 -2.36
CA GLU A 563 12.59 -2.50 -1.57
C GLU A 563 11.81 -1.23 -1.86
N GLY A 564 10.49 -1.32 -1.72
CA GLY A 564 9.62 -0.17 -1.86
C GLY A 564 8.32 -0.39 -1.10
N THR A 565 7.69 0.71 -0.73
CA THR A 565 6.31 0.70 -0.24
C THR A 565 5.33 0.54 -1.41
N VAL A 566 4.08 0.21 -1.13
CA VAL A 566 3.04 0.12 -2.18
C VAL A 566 2.88 1.45 -2.91
N GLU A 567 2.94 2.56 -2.18
CA GLU A 567 2.94 3.92 -2.74
C GLU A 567 4.10 4.15 -3.70
N GLN A 568 5.33 3.80 -3.31
CA GLN A 568 6.50 3.99 -4.16
C GLN A 568 6.42 3.15 -5.44
N VAL A 569 5.96 1.90 -5.34
CA VAL A 569 5.78 1.03 -6.51
C VAL A 569 4.67 1.57 -7.41
N ALA A 570 3.54 2.01 -6.86
CA ALA A 570 2.46 2.63 -7.64
C ALA A 570 2.94 3.90 -8.36
N ASN A 571 3.68 4.77 -7.67
CA ASN A 571 4.16 6.01 -8.24
C ASN A 571 5.22 5.77 -9.34
N ALA A 572 6.13 4.82 -9.12
CA ALA A 572 7.10 4.44 -10.14
C ALA A 572 6.43 3.98 -11.44
N TYR A 573 5.32 3.24 -11.36
CA TYR A 573 4.56 2.79 -12.54
C TYR A 573 3.70 3.91 -13.16
N THR A 574 3.27 4.88 -12.36
CA THR A 574 2.59 6.10 -12.85
C THR A 574 3.46 6.82 -13.90
N THR A 575 4.78 6.77 -13.75
CA THR A 575 5.75 7.26 -14.77
C THR A 575 5.45 6.71 -16.17
N PHE A 576 5.10 5.43 -16.32
CA PHE A 576 4.78 4.86 -17.63
C PHE A 576 3.44 5.35 -18.17
N ALA A 577 2.46 5.50 -17.28
CA ALA A 577 1.14 6.01 -17.62
C ALA A 577 1.19 7.48 -18.04
N ASN A 578 2.08 8.27 -17.43
CA ASN A 578 2.26 9.69 -17.68
C ASN A 578 3.36 9.98 -18.71
N GLY A 579 3.48 9.16 -19.75
CA GLY A 579 4.38 9.44 -20.88
C GLY A 579 5.87 9.48 -20.53
N GLY A 580 6.28 8.83 -19.44
CA GLY A 580 7.66 8.78 -18.97
C GLY A 580 8.04 9.87 -17.96
N GLU A 581 7.09 10.72 -17.55
CA GLU A 581 7.28 11.75 -16.52
C GLU A 581 6.86 11.21 -15.15
N PHE A 582 7.79 11.25 -14.19
CA PHE A 582 7.53 10.97 -12.79
C PHE A 582 7.05 12.24 -12.10
N ILE A 583 5.98 12.14 -11.32
CA ILE A 583 5.48 13.19 -10.43
C ILE A 583 5.46 12.57 -9.04
N ASP A 584 6.03 13.25 -8.04
CA ASP A 584 5.99 12.68 -6.69
C ASP A 584 4.55 12.63 -6.16
N ALA A 585 4.16 11.47 -5.64
CA ALA A 585 2.78 11.22 -5.26
C ALA A 585 2.50 11.86 -3.91
N TYR A 586 1.33 12.50 -3.79
CA TYR A 586 1.00 13.28 -2.61
C TYR A 586 -0.41 13.02 -2.11
N MET A 587 -0.58 13.10 -0.79
CA MET A 587 -1.86 12.91 -0.10
C MET A 587 -2.38 14.19 0.55
N VAL A 588 -1.50 15.16 0.84
CA VAL A 588 -1.87 16.47 1.40
C VAL A 588 -1.79 17.48 0.28
N ASP A 589 -2.93 18.02 -0.12
CA ASP A 589 -3.08 18.98 -1.22
C ASP A 589 -2.68 20.39 -0.79
N ARG A 590 -3.22 20.82 0.36
CA ARG A 590 -2.89 22.11 0.97
C ARG A 590 -3.11 22.09 2.48
N ILE A 591 -2.44 23.00 3.17
CA ILE A 591 -2.65 23.30 4.58
C ILE A 591 -2.94 24.79 4.71
N GLU A 592 -4.03 25.15 5.39
CA GLU A 592 -4.39 26.52 5.73
C GLU A 592 -4.20 26.73 7.24
N ASP A 593 -3.78 27.93 7.66
CA ASP A 593 -3.80 28.33 9.07
C ASP A 593 -5.23 28.67 9.54
N ALA A 594 -5.38 28.96 10.84
CA ALA A 594 -6.68 29.30 11.44
C ALA A 594 -7.35 30.55 10.85
N ASP A 595 -6.58 31.44 10.22
CA ASP A 595 -7.08 32.66 9.55
C ASP A 595 -7.49 32.39 8.08
N GLY A 596 -7.28 31.15 7.59
CA GLY A 596 -7.54 30.76 6.20
C GLY A 596 -6.42 31.13 5.23
N ASN A 597 -5.22 31.45 5.70
CA ASN A 597 -4.07 31.66 4.82
C ASN A 597 -3.45 30.31 4.46
N ILE A 598 -3.14 30.11 3.18
CA ILE A 598 -2.42 28.92 2.71
C ILE A 598 -0.98 28.96 3.24
N VAL A 599 -0.63 27.98 4.07
CA VAL A 599 0.74 27.79 4.60
C VAL A 599 1.53 26.77 3.79
N PHE A 600 0.84 25.88 3.08
CA PHE A 600 1.42 24.92 2.15
C PHE A 600 0.40 24.60 1.06
N GLU A 601 0.85 24.46 -0.18
CA GLU A 601 0.08 23.96 -1.32
C GLU A 601 1.02 23.13 -2.19
N GLN A 602 0.57 21.97 -2.64
CA GLN A 602 1.41 21.07 -3.42
C GLN A 602 1.73 21.67 -4.79
N GLU A 603 3.02 21.80 -5.10
CA GLU A 603 3.50 22.13 -6.43
C GLU A 603 3.93 20.85 -7.17
N LEU A 604 3.64 20.78 -8.48
CA LEU A 604 4.06 19.64 -9.31
C LEU A 604 5.44 19.91 -9.91
N ASP A 605 6.40 19.02 -9.63
CA ASP A 605 7.75 19.05 -10.21
C ASP A 605 8.02 17.78 -11.04
N PRO A 606 7.52 17.70 -12.29
CA PRO A 606 7.65 16.51 -13.12
C PRO A 606 9.11 16.27 -13.54
N VAL A 607 9.57 15.03 -13.40
CA VAL A 607 10.91 14.57 -13.78
C VAL A 607 10.80 13.58 -14.95
N GLN A 608 11.42 13.89 -16.08
CA GLN A 608 11.46 12.96 -17.22
C GLN A 608 12.41 11.78 -16.93
N VAL A 609 11.84 10.58 -16.77
CA VAL A 609 12.59 9.33 -16.52
C VAL A 609 12.84 8.58 -17.83
N PHE A 610 11.81 8.41 -18.64
CA PHE A 610 11.86 7.73 -19.95
C PHE A 610 11.37 8.64 -21.04
N SER A 611 11.84 8.50 -22.28
CA SER A 611 11.20 9.21 -23.40
C SER A 611 9.73 8.78 -23.58
N PRO A 612 8.83 9.65 -24.09
CA PRO A 612 7.44 9.29 -24.35
C PRO A 612 7.28 8.04 -25.23
N GLN A 613 8.19 7.86 -26.20
CA GLN A 613 8.22 6.69 -27.07
C GLN A 613 8.54 5.42 -26.29
N THR A 614 9.53 5.46 -25.40
CA THR A 614 9.86 4.31 -24.53
C THR A 614 8.73 4.00 -23.58
N ALA A 615 8.14 5.01 -22.92
CA ALA A 615 7.02 4.82 -22.01
C ALA A 615 5.84 4.14 -22.74
N TYR A 616 5.46 4.63 -23.92
CA TYR A 616 4.39 4.01 -24.71
C TYR A 616 4.72 2.57 -25.14
N ILE A 617 5.94 2.32 -25.63
CA ILE A 617 6.35 0.97 -26.06
C ILE A 617 6.32 -0.01 -24.88
N LEU A 618 6.79 0.41 -23.70
CA LEU A 618 6.69 -0.40 -22.50
C LEU A 618 5.25 -0.65 -22.06
N THR A 619 4.41 0.38 -22.08
CA THR A 619 2.98 0.26 -21.80
C THR A 619 2.34 -0.76 -22.75
N ASP A 620 2.63 -0.70 -24.05
CA ASP A 620 2.16 -1.67 -25.04
C ASP A 620 2.64 -3.11 -24.76
N MET A 621 3.91 -3.28 -24.36
CA MET A 621 4.44 -4.58 -23.94
C MET A 621 3.74 -5.09 -22.67
N MET A 622 3.41 -4.21 -21.74
CA MET A 622 2.78 -4.56 -20.46
C MET A 622 1.27 -4.81 -20.56
N ARG A 623 0.60 -4.39 -21.64
CA ARG A 623 -0.77 -4.86 -21.97
C ARG A 623 -0.83 -6.38 -22.12
N ASP A 624 0.23 -7.00 -22.64
CA ASP A 624 0.32 -8.45 -22.79
C ASP A 624 0.32 -9.18 -21.43
N THR A 625 0.63 -8.50 -20.33
CA THR A 625 0.50 -9.05 -18.96
C THR A 625 -0.95 -9.32 -18.60
N PHE A 626 -1.89 -8.45 -19.03
CA PHE A 626 -3.32 -8.55 -18.77
C PHE A 626 -4.05 -9.38 -19.84
N THR A 627 -3.77 -9.13 -21.12
CA THR A 627 -4.56 -9.70 -22.23
C THR A 627 -3.84 -10.81 -22.99
N GLY A 628 -2.52 -10.88 -22.90
CA GLY A 628 -1.69 -11.82 -23.64
C GLY A 628 -1.88 -13.26 -23.20
N SER A 629 -1.67 -14.23 -24.10
CA SER A 629 -1.91 -15.65 -23.81
C SER A 629 -1.04 -16.23 -22.69
N VAL A 630 0.11 -15.60 -22.43
CA VAL A 630 1.08 -15.98 -21.39
C VAL A 630 1.16 -14.98 -20.24
N GLY A 631 0.26 -13.99 -20.21
CA GLY A 631 0.25 -12.91 -19.22
C GLY A 631 -0.01 -13.42 -17.79
N THR A 632 0.65 -12.81 -16.81
CA THR A 632 0.51 -13.15 -15.40
C THR A 632 -0.66 -12.44 -14.70
N ALA A 633 -1.23 -11.39 -15.30
CA ALA A 633 -2.37 -10.62 -14.76
C ALA A 633 -3.71 -10.94 -15.44
N ARG A 634 -3.77 -12.01 -16.25
CA ARG A 634 -4.99 -12.38 -17.00
C ARG A 634 -6.20 -12.65 -16.12
N ARG A 635 -5.98 -13.06 -14.87
CA ARG A 635 -7.07 -13.31 -13.95
C ARG A 635 -7.72 -12.00 -13.53
N ALA A 636 -6.95 -10.95 -13.27
CA ALA A 636 -7.46 -9.62 -12.97
C ALA A 636 -8.36 -9.12 -14.11
N GLU A 637 -7.86 -9.16 -15.35
CA GLU A 637 -8.63 -8.75 -16.54
C GLU A 637 -9.96 -9.51 -16.67
N SER A 638 -9.96 -10.82 -16.41
CA SER A 638 -11.18 -11.64 -16.53
C SER A 638 -12.24 -11.36 -15.47
N GLU A 639 -11.87 -10.71 -14.37
CA GLU A 639 -12.74 -10.40 -13.22
C GLU A 639 -13.24 -8.95 -13.24
N LEU A 640 -12.74 -8.11 -14.14
CA LEU A 640 -13.23 -6.75 -14.29
C LEU A 640 -14.68 -6.73 -14.80
N ALA A 641 -15.50 -5.87 -14.20
CA ALA A 641 -16.89 -5.65 -14.58
C ALA A 641 -17.04 -4.66 -15.75
N PHE A 642 -15.94 -4.08 -16.23
CA PHE A 642 -15.88 -3.06 -17.27
C PHE A 642 -14.63 -3.27 -18.15
N ILE A 643 -14.53 -2.51 -19.24
CA ILE A 643 -13.43 -2.58 -20.20
C ILE A 643 -12.67 -1.26 -20.18
N ALA A 644 -11.36 -1.32 -19.97
CA ALA A 644 -10.44 -0.19 -20.09
C ALA A 644 -9.06 -0.68 -20.58
N ASP A 645 -8.23 0.25 -21.06
CA ASP A 645 -6.91 -0.05 -21.63
C ASP A 645 -5.85 -0.25 -20.54
N PHE A 646 -5.93 -1.36 -19.81
CA PHE A 646 -4.99 -1.68 -18.73
C PHE A 646 -3.67 -2.27 -19.25
N ALA A 647 -2.59 -1.77 -18.69
CA ALA A 647 -1.25 -2.33 -18.76
C ALA A 647 -0.71 -2.52 -17.33
N GLY A 648 0.29 -3.39 -17.17
CA GLY A 648 0.98 -3.46 -15.89
C GLY A 648 1.80 -4.72 -15.69
N LYS A 649 2.10 -5.02 -14.43
CA LYS A 649 3.03 -6.07 -14.06
C LYS A 649 2.71 -6.70 -12.71
N THR A 650 2.88 -8.02 -12.64
CA THR A 650 2.91 -8.76 -11.37
C THR A 650 4.33 -8.88 -10.82
N GLY A 651 4.46 -8.89 -9.50
CA GLY A 651 5.68 -9.21 -8.76
C GLY A 651 5.46 -10.40 -7.83
N THR A 652 6.47 -11.25 -7.69
CA THR A 652 6.50 -12.31 -6.69
C THR A 652 7.94 -12.44 -6.22
N THR A 653 8.15 -12.42 -4.91
CA THR A 653 9.48 -12.56 -4.31
C THR A 653 9.85 -14.02 -4.12
N GLN A 654 11.09 -14.27 -3.73
CA GLN A 654 11.57 -15.63 -3.45
C GLN A 654 10.72 -16.27 -2.36
N GLU A 655 10.38 -17.55 -2.54
CA GLU A 655 9.46 -18.29 -1.66
C GLU A 655 8.07 -17.63 -1.53
N SER A 656 7.68 -16.74 -2.44
CA SER A 656 6.37 -16.07 -2.44
C SER A 656 6.04 -15.39 -1.10
N LYS A 657 7.03 -14.74 -0.48
CA LYS A 657 6.79 -13.92 0.73
C LYS A 657 5.89 -12.74 0.43
N ASP A 658 6.07 -12.15 -0.74
CA ASP A 658 5.36 -10.98 -1.24
C ASP A 658 4.75 -11.27 -2.61
N SER A 659 3.51 -10.83 -2.80
CA SER A 659 2.79 -10.88 -4.05
C SER A 659 2.33 -9.49 -4.42
N TRP A 660 2.68 -9.02 -5.62
CA TRP A 660 2.40 -7.68 -6.12
C TRP A 660 1.61 -7.73 -7.43
N LEU A 661 0.74 -6.75 -7.63
CA LEU A 661 0.16 -6.42 -8.93
C LEU A 661 0.02 -4.90 -9.03
N THR A 662 0.70 -4.32 -10.01
CA THR A 662 0.50 -2.93 -10.42
C THR A 662 -0.17 -2.92 -11.78
N GLY A 663 -1.35 -2.33 -11.86
CA GLY A 663 -2.11 -2.12 -13.08
C GLY A 663 -2.41 -0.64 -13.26
N PHE A 664 -2.30 -0.16 -14.49
CA PHE A 664 -2.53 1.24 -14.82
C PHE A 664 -3.18 1.38 -16.20
N ASN A 665 -3.97 2.42 -16.37
CA ASN A 665 -4.50 2.89 -17.64
C ASN A 665 -4.13 4.37 -17.82
N PRO A 666 -4.65 5.13 -18.80
CA PRO A 666 -4.28 6.54 -18.94
C PRO A 666 -4.66 7.47 -17.77
N ASN A 667 -5.61 7.07 -16.92
CA ASN A 667 -6.14 7.93 -15.85
C ASN A 667 -5.62 7.56 -14.47
N VAL A 668 -5.57 6.27 -14.15
CA VAL A 668 -5.20 5.79 -12.82
C VAL A 668 -4.14 4.69 -12.83
N THR A 669 -3.40 4.62 -11.73
CA THR A 669 -2.53 3.48 -11.37
C THR A 669 -2.99 2.92 -10.03
N LEU A 670 -3.29 1.62 -9.99
CA LEU A 670 -3.62 0.88 -8.77
C LEU A 670 -2.55 -0.20 -8.53
N THR A 671 -1.94 -0.20 -7.35
CA THR A 671 -1.04 -1.28 -6.92
C THR A 671 -1.59 -1.98 -5.70
N THR A 672 -1.53 -3.31 -5.68
CA THR A 672 -1.87 -4.15 -4.53
C THR A 672 -0.70 -5.04 -4.12
N TRP A 673 -0.50 -5.18 -2.81
CA TRP A 673 0.46 -6.09 -2.18
C TRP A 673 -0.23 -7.03 -1.21
N LEU A 674 0.24 -8.28 -1.14
CA LEU A 674 -0.07 -9.26 -0.11
C LEU A 674 1.24 -9.83 0.47
N GLY A 675 1.27 -10.03 1.79
CA GLY A 675 2.38 -10.65 2.53
C GLY A 675 2.09 -10.76 4.02
N TYR A 676 3.02 -11.30 4.80
CA TYR A 676 2.92 -11.33 6.28
C TYR A 676 3.86 -10.28 6.89
N ASP A 677 3.49 -9.70 8.04
CA ASP A 677 4.36 -8.78 8.79
C ASP A 677 5.73 -9.39 9.07
N ASN A 678 5.75 -10.68 9.43
CA ASN A 678 6.97 -11.45 9.61
C ASN A 678 7.31 -12.29 8.37
N GLU A 679 8.41 -11.93 7.70
CA GLU A 679 8.92 -12.59 6.49
C GLU A 679 9.46 -14.01 6.67
N TYR A 680 9.39 -14.55 7.88
CA TYR A 680 9.57 -15.97 8.10
C TYR A 680 8.42 -16.79 7.50
N PHE A 681 7.21 -16.23 7.49
CA PHE A 681 6.04 -16.88 6.92
C PHE A 681 5.89 -16.55 5.44
N THR A 682 5.29 -17.45 4.68
CA THR A 682 5.17 -17.36 3.23
C THR A 682 3.73 -17.59 2.78
N LEU A 683 3.33 -16.93 1.68
CA LEU A 683 2.04 -17.14 1.05
C LEU A 683 1.89 -18.53 0.41
N ASP A 684 2.99 -19.25 0.19
CA ASP A 684 3.03 -20.62 -0.35
C ASP A 684 3.13 -21.70 0.73
N ASP A 685 2.92 -21.35 2.01
CA ASP A 685 2.86 -22.34 3.10
C ASP A 685 1.82 -23.45 2.81
N PRO A 686 2.07 -24.72 3.16
CA PRO A 686 1.10 -25.79 2.99
C PRO A 686 -0.29 -25.53 3.59
N ALA A 687 -0.40 -24.71 4.64
CA ALA A 687 -1.66 -24.26 5.22
C ALA A 687 -2.47 -23.37 4.26
N ASN A 688 -1.79 -22.72 3.30
CA ASN A 688 -2.40 -21.95 2.21
C ASN A 688 -2.88 -22.82 1.04
N ASN A 689 -2.70 -24.15 1.04
CA ASN A 689 -3.13 -25.02 -0.07
C ASN A 689 -4.64 -25.03 -0.34
N SER A 690 -5.46 -24.58 0.62
CA SER A 690 -6.90 -24.38 0.43
C SER A 690 -7.25 -23.12 -0.38
N PHE A 691 -6.29 -22.23 -0.58
CA PHE A 691 -6.44 -20.98 -1.33
C PHE A 691 -5.80 -21.09 -2.72
N PRO A 692 -6.23 -20.26 -3.69
CA PRO A 692 -5.53 -20.12 -4.95
C PRO A 692 -4.07 -19.68 -4.77
N HIS A 693 -3.26 -19.88 -5.81
CA HIS A 693 -1.88 -19.39 -5.85
C HIS A 693 -1.79 -17.89 -5.45
N PRO A 694 -0.75 -17.43 -4.71
CA PRO A 694 -0.65 -16.06 -4.21
C PRO A 694 -0.88 -14.97 -5.26
N SER A 695 -0.29 -15.12 -6.45
CA SER A 695 -0.50 -14.20 -7.57
C SER A 695 -1.97 -14.18 -8.04
N THR A 696 -2.65 -15.32 -8.07
CA THR A 696 -4.07 -15.40 -8.44
C THR A 696 -4.96 -14.70 -7.41
N ARG A 697 -4.67 -14.86 -6.11
CA ARG A 697 -5.35 -14.11 -5.04
C ARG A 697 -5.19 -12.61 -5.26
N ASN A 698 -3.97 -12.14 -5.46
CA ASN A 698 -3.73 -10.71 -5.63
C ASN A 698 -4.37 -10.15 -6.92
N ASN A 699 -4.43 -10.93 -8.00
CA ASN A 699 -5.17 -10.59 -9.21
C ASN A 699 -6.67 -10.32 -8.94
N VAL A 700 -7.32 -11.21 -8.19
CA VAL A 700 -8.74 -11.08 -7.86
C VAL A 700 -8.97 -9.92 -6.91
N LEU A 701 -8.09 -9.71 -5.93
CA LEU A 701 -8.14 -8.55 -5.04
C LEU A 701 -8.04 -7.24 -5.83
N TRP A 702 -7.04 -7.12 -6.71
CA TRP A 702 -6.87 -5.93 -7.55
C TRP A 702 -8.12 -5.64 -8.39
N ALA A 703 -8.70 -6.67 -9.02
CA ALA A 703 -9.93 -6.50 -9.79
C ALA A 703 -11.13 -6.15 -8.91
N THR A 704 -11.22 -6.72 -7.69
CA THR A 704 -12.27 -6.39 -6.71
C THR A 704 -12.22 -4.91 -6.32
N LEU A 705 -11.03 -4.40 -5.98
CA LEU A 705 -10.84 -2.99 -5.66
C LEU A 705 -11.11 -2.10 -6.88
N MET A 706 -10.60 -2.45 -8.05
CA MET A 706 -10.82 -1.69 -9.29
C MET A 706 -12.31 -1.63 -9.68
N ASN A 707 -13.05 -2.73 -9.48
CA ASN A 707 -14.49 -2.76 -9.70
C ASN A 707 -15.26 -1.88 -8.71
N SER A 708 -14.88 -1.87 -7.43
CA SER A 708 -15.55 -1.01 -6.44
C SER A 708 -15.28 0.48 -6.68
N ILE A 709 -14.05 0.82 -7.10
CA ILE A 709 -13.70 2.18 -7.55
C ILE A 709 -14.56 2.57 -8.76
N TYR A 710 -14.65 1.73 -9.78
CA TYR A 710 -15.44 2.02 -10.98
C TYR A 710 -16.95 2.15 -10.70
N GLU A 711 -17.48 1.42 -9.70
CA GLU A 711 -18.89 1.51 -9.31
C GLU A 711 -19.27 2.88 -8.76
N VAL A 712 -18.39 3.48 -7.95
CA VAL A 712 -18.63 4.79 -7.33
C VAL A 712 -18.09 5.96 -8.16
N ASN A 713 -16.99 5.76 -8.89
CA ASN A 713 -16.31 6.81 -9.65
C ASN A 713 -15.80 6.31 -11.02
N PRO A 714 -16.70 6.05 -11.98
CA PRO A 714 -16.32 5.56 -13.32
C PRO A 714 -15.55 6.60 -14.15
N GLU A 715 -15.75 7.90 -13.90
CA GLU A 715 -15.04 8.98 -14.61
C GLU A 715 -13.55 9.02 -14.21
N LEU A 716 -13.23 8.76 -12.94
CA LEU A 716 -11.85 8.66 -12.46
C LEU A 716 -11.09 7.54 -13.16
N VAL A 717 -11.70 6.35 -13.26
CA VAL A 717 -11.05 5.19 -13.89
C VAL A 717 -10.98 5.37 -15.41
N GLY A 718 -12.04 5.93 -16.02
CA GLY A 718 -12.21 6.01 -17.46
C GLY A 718 -12.57 4.66 -18.10
N GLY A 719 -12.80 4.69 -19.41
CA GLY A 719 -13.23 3.53 -20.20
C GLY A 719 -12.40 3.29 -21.45
N GLU A 720 -12.85 2.36 -22.29
CA GLU A 720 -12.16 1.94 -23.52
C GLU A 720 -11.84 3.10 -24.50
N GLU A 721 -12.63 4.18 -24.51
CA GLU A 721 -12.40 5.33 -25.40
C GLU A 721 -11.15 6.15 -25.00
N GLU A 722 -10.68 6.01 -23.76
CA GLU A 722 -9.54 6.72 -23.19
C GLU A 722 -8.30 5.82 -23.17
N ALA A 723 -7.92 5.29 -24.33
CA ALA A 723 -6.75 4.43 -24.52
C ALA A 723 -5.45 5.22 -24.70
N PHE A 724 -4.29 4.59 -24.44
CA PHE A 724 -3.00 5.24 -24.67
C PHE A 724 -2.79 5.53 -26.16
N VAL A 725 -2.33 6.74 -26.46
CA VAL A 725 -2.05 7.19 -27.82
C VAL A 725 -0.54 7.15 -28.08
N ALA A 726 -0.14 6.48 -29.16
CA ALA A 726 1.27 6.40 -29.55
C ALA A 726 1.82 7.79 -29.90
N PRO A 727 2.91 8.26 -29.25
CA PRO A 727 3.55 9.51 -29.61
C PRO A 727 4.30 9.41 -30.94
N GLU A 728 4.63 10.56 -31.52
CA GLU A 728 5.49 10.63 -32.70
C GLU A 728 6.84 9.94 -32.40
N GLY A 729 7.38 9.19 -33.35
CA GLY A 729 8.62 8.43 -33.18
C GLY A 729 8.42 6.96 -32.76
N VAL A 730 7.22 6.55 -32.30
CA VAL A 730 6.89 5.13 -32.19
C VAL A 730 6.55 4.58 -33.58
N VAL A 731 7.30 3.59 -34.05
CA VAL A 731 7.15 3.04 -35.40
C VAL A 731 7.06 1.53 -35.41
N THR A 732 6.17 0.99 -36.24
CA THR A 732 6.15 -0.44 -36.54
C THR A 732 7.19 -0.75 -37.62
N ARG A 733 8.06 -1.74 -37.39
CA ARG A 733 9.08 -2.19 -38.36
C ARG A 733 9.14 -3.71 -38.46
N PRO A 734 9.38 -4.26 -39.67
CA PRO A 734 9.64 -5.67 -39.84
C PRO A 734 11.06 -6.03 -39.40
N PHE A 735 11.20 -7.19 -38.77
CA PHE A 735 12.46 -7.77 -38.33
C PHE A 735 12.40 -9.29 -38.34
N CYS A 736 13.56 -9.92 -38.30
CA CYS A 736 13.68 -11.37 -38.20
C CYS A 736 13.39 -11.84 -36.77
N ALA A 737 12.38 -12.69 -36.60
CA ALA A 737 11.78 -13.04 -35.31
C ALA A 737 12.74 -13.63 -34.28
N PHE A 738 13.86 -14.20 -34.72
CA PHE A 738 14.83 -14.87 -33.86
C PHE A 738 16.19 -14.16 -33.81
N SER A 739 16.50 -13.23 -34.72
CA SER A 739 17.77 -12.49 -34.72
C SER A 739 17.63 -10.99 -34.44
N GLY A 740 16.43 -10.41 -34.57
CA GLY A 740 16.17 -8.99 -34.34
C GLY A 740 16.61 -8.08 -35.49
N MET A 741 17.29 -8.64 -36.48
CA MET A 741 17.84 -7.91 -37.63
C MET A 741 16.76 -7.60 -38.67
N ALA A 742 17.05 -6.67 -39.59
CA ALA A 742 16.16 -6.37 -40.69
C ALA A 742 15.97 -7.60 -41.61
N PRO A 743 14.80 -7.80 -42.23
CA PRO A 743 14.57 -8.92 -43.13
C PRO A 743 15.62 -8.99 -44.26
N GLY A 744 16.19 -10.17 -44.50
CA GLY A 744 17.35 -10.36 -45.37
C GLY A 744 17.97 -11.74 -45.16
N GLY A 745 19.03 -12.09 -45.90
CA GLY A 745 19.90 -13.26 -45.59
C GLY A 745 19.27 -14.66 -45.49
N GLY A 746 18.00 -14.82 -45.86
CA GLY A 746 17.24 -16.07 -45.69
C GLY A 746 16.05 -15.93 -44.73
N CYS A 747 16.01 -14.87 -43.92
CA CYS A 747 14.89 -14.56 -43.05
C CYS A 747 13.74 -13.93 -43.84
N THR A 748 12.78 -14.76 -44.24
CA THR A 748 11.64 -14.41 -45.09
C THR A 748 10.36 -15.11 -44.63
N GLY A 749 9.21 -14.64 -45.12
CA GLY A 749 7.92 -15.28 -44.84
C GLY A 749 7.60 -15.32 -43.34
N SER A 750 7.28 -16.50 -42.82
CA SER A 750 6.89 -16.72 -41.41
C SER A 750 8.00 -16.47 -40.39
N LEU A 751 9.23 -16.21 -40.83
CA LEU A 751 10.36 -15.83 -39.97
C LEU A 751 10.42 -14.32 -39.71
N VAL A 752 9.66 -13.52 -40.46
CA VAL A 752 9.57 -12.07 -40.27
C VAL A 752 8.39 -11.74 -39.37
N ARG A 753 8.61 -10.87 -38.39
CA ARG A 753 7.59 -10.27 -37.54
C ARG A 753 7.63 -8.76 -37.68
N GLU A 754 6.55 -8.09 -37.33
CA GLU A 754 6.49 -6.64 -37.21
C GLU A 754 6.10 -6.29 -35.79
N ASP A 755 6.75 -5.27 -35.24
CA ASP A 755 6.47 -4.81 -33.88
C ASP A 755 6.96 -3.36 -33.70
N LEU A 756 6.71 -2.77 -32.53
CA LEU A 756 7.01 -1.39 -32.19
C LEU A 756 8.48 -1.17 -31.83
N PHE A 757 9.02 -0.05 -32.32
CA PHE A 757 10.37 0.43 -32.06
C PHE A 757 10.34 1.93 -31.80
N ASN A 758 11.25 2.39 -30.93
CA ASN A 758 11.53 3.81 -30.76
C ASN A 758 12.44 4.26 -31.91
N ALA A 759 11.90 4.98 -32.89
CA ALA A 759 12.63 5.39 -34.09
C ALA A 759 13.86 6.26 -33.80
N GLU A 760 13.87 6.95 -32.66
CA GLU A 760 14.97 7.81 -32.24
C GLU A 760 16.10 7.01 -31.58
N ALA A 761 15.76 5.88 -30.92
CA ALA A 761 16.74 5.00 -30.27
C ALA A 761 17.26 3.92 -31.22
N MET A 762 16.36 3.11 -31.82
CA MET A 762 16.75 2.05 -32.75
C MET A 762 15.65 1.67 -33.75
N VAL A 763 16.07 1.27 -34.95
CA VAL A 763 15.23 0.51 -35.89
C VAL A 763 16.05 -0.63 -36.52
N PRO A 764 15.44 -1.80 -36.77
CA PRO A 764 16.11 -2.87 -37.49
C PRO A 764 16.54 -2.39 -38.87
N SER A 765 17.85 -2.31 -39.11
CA SER A 765 18.40 -1.74 -40.35
C SER A 765 19.48 -2.63 -41.00
N GLN A 766 20.21 -3.40 -40.20
CA GLN A 766 21.20 -4.35 -40.71
C GLN A 766 20.48 -5.59 -41.24
N PRO A 767 20.72 -6.03 -42.50
CA PRO A 767 20.13 -7.25 -43.04
C PRO A 767 20.53 -8.46 -42.21
N ASP A 768 19.57 -9.37 -41.98
CA ASP A 768 19.82 -10.61 -41.27
C ASP A 768 20.98 -11.40 -41.88
N ASP A 769 21.89 -11.84 -41.01
CA ASP A 769 23.06 -12.68 -41.32
C ASP A 769 23.03 -14.02 -40.58
N SER A 770 21.92 -14.28 -39.88
CA SER A 770 21.83 -15.41 -38.95
C SER A 770 21.66 -16.73 -39.66
N ILE A 771 21.05 -16.73 -40.84
CA ILE A 771 20.78 -17.94 -41.62
C ILE A 771 21.99 -18.32 -42.49
N THR A 772 22.46 -19.55 -42.34
CA THR A 772 23.43 -20.17 -43.25
C THR A 772 22.75 -21.21 -44.14
N SER A 773 23.14 -21.22 -45.42
CA SER A 773 22.74 -22.27 -46.36
C SER A 773 23.96 -23.13 -46.71
N GLY A 774 23.86 -24.44 -46.51
CA GLY A 774 25.00 -25.36 -46.72
C GLY A 774 24.62 -26.83 -46.60
N SER A 775 25.55 -27.72 -46.99
CA SER A 775 25.46 -29.15 -46.72
C SER A 775 25.94 -29.46 -45.29
N TYR A 776 25.28 -30.40 -44.62
CA TYR A 776 25.63 -30.82 -43.26
C TYR A 776 25.86 -32.34 -43.19
N THR A 777 26.54 -32.78 -42.14
CA THR A 777 26.75 -34.20 -41.78
C THR A 777 26.46 -34.40 -40.30
N THR A 778 26.20 -35.61 -39.86
CA THR A 778 25.99 -35.95 -38.44
C THR A 778 27.24 -36.62 -37.87
N VAL A 779 27.63 -36.26 -36.65
CA VAL A 779 28.67 -36.92 -35.85
C VAL A 779 28.14 -37.05 -34.42
N ASN A 780 28.09 -38.28 -33.88
CA ASN A 780 27.52 -38.58 -32.57
C ASN A 780 26.12 -37.97 -32.36
N GLY A 781 25.23 -38.14 -33.34
CA GLY A 781 23.87 -37.57 -33.29
C GLY A 781 23.76 -36.04 -33.45
N THR A 782 24.87 -35.30 -33.52
CA THR A 782 24.89 -33.83 -33.68
C THR A 782 25.21 -33.44 -35.13
N ARG A 783 24.49 -32.47 -35.72
CA ARG A 783 24.78 -32.01 -37.09
C ARG A 783 25.87 -30.94 -37.10
N TYR A 784 26.80 -31.07 -38.05
CA TYR A 784 27.89 -30.13 -38.31
C TYR A 784 27.90 -29.70 -39.78
N ALA A 785 28.38 -28.49 -40.04
CA ALA A 785 28.66 -28.04 -41.42
C ALA A 785 29.65 -28.99 -42.11
N ALA A 786 29.32 -29.46 -43.31
CA ALA A 786 30.20 -30.33 -44.07
C ALA A 786 31.50 -29.59 -44.45
N LEU A 787 32.65 -30.22 -44.22
CA LEU A 787 33.94 -29.71 -44.69
C LEU A 787 34.01 -29.85 -46.22
N PRO A 788 34.85 -29.07 -46.92
CA PRO A 788 35.11 -29.30 -48.35
C PRO A 788 35.60 -30.72 -48.65
N SER A 789 36.18 -31.41 -47.66
CA SER A 789 36.64 -32.80 -47.73
C SER A 789 35.61 -33.84 -47.29
N THR A 790 34.47 -33.43 -46.71
CA THR A 790 33.46 -34.38 -46.22
C THR A 790 32.87 -35.14 -47.40
N PRO A 791 32.87 -36.49 -47.38
CA PRO A 791 32.36 -37.26 -48.50
C PRO A 791 30.87 -36.98 -48.75
N SER A 792 30.51 -36.71 -50.00
CA SER A 792 29.16 -36.33 -50.40
C SER A 792 28.09 -37.37 -50.04
N ASP A 793 28.50 -38.64 -49.95
CA ASP A 793 27.72 -39.79 -49.54
C ASP A 793 27.31 -39.79 -48.05
N PHE A 794 27.87 -38.89 -47.24
CA PHE A 794 27.47 -38.65 -45.83
C PHE A 794 26.96 -37.23 -45.59
N THR A 795 26.84 -36.41 -46.64
CA THR A 795 26.30 -35.07 -46.53
C THR A 795 24.83 -35.03 -46.96
N SER A 796 24.02 -34.28 -46.22
CA SER A 796 22.67 -33.90 -46.62
C SER A 796 22.63 -32.43 -47.04
N GLY A 797 21.93 -32.11 -48.14
CA GLY A 797 21.77 -30.75 -48.65
C GLY A 797 20.35 -30.23 -48.48
N GLY A 798 20.21 -28.92 -48.25
CA GLY A 798 18.93 -28.21 -48.43
C GLY A 798 18.13 -27.90 -47.16
N ARG A 799 18.75 -27.82 -45.97
CA ARG A 799 18.08 -27.28 -44.78
C ARG A 799 18.85 -26.09 -44.23
N VAL A 800 18.09 -25.06 -43.87
CA VAL A 800 18.52 -23.77 -43.33
C VAL A 800 19.12 -24.00 -41.94
N GLY A 801 20.34 -23.54 -41.70
CA GLY A 801 21.01 -23.55 -40.39
C GLY A 801 21.22 -22.14 -39.85
N VAL A 802 21.71 -22.04 -38.62
CA VAL A 802 22.14 -20.75 -38.06
C VAL A 802 23.67 -20.61 -38.02
N SER A 803 24.19 -19.40 -38.20
CA SER A 803 25.62 -19.10 -38.13
C SER A 803 26.15 -19.23 -36.70
N SER A 804 27.46 -19.49 -36.55
CA SER A 804 28.10 -19.41 -35.22
C SER A 804 28.09 -17.98 -34.70
N GLU A 805 28.27 -16.97 -35.56
CA GLU A 805 28.19 -15.57 -35.13
C GLU A 805 26.81 -15.22 -34.55
N PHE A 806 25.73 -15.78 -35.10
CA PHE A 806 24.39 -15.63 -34.53
C PHE A 806 24.27 -16.27 -33.13
N VAL A 807 24.75 -17.50 -32.97
CA VAL A 807 24.70 -18.21 -31.68
C VAL A 807 25.49 -17.43 -30.62
N ASP A 808 26.71 -17.00 -30.96
CA ASP A 808 27.57 -16.22 -30.07
C ASP A 808 26.89 -14.88 -29.70
N ARG A 809 26.25 -14.22 -30.66
CA ARG A 809 25.50 -12.97 -30.44
C ARG A 809 24.28 -13.14 -29.54
N MET A 810 23.53 -14.23 -29.69
CA MET A 810 22.33 -14.48 -28.88
C MET A 810 22.66 -14.91 -27.45
N LEU A 811 23.65 -15.79 -27.27
CA LEU A 811 24.07 -16.24 -25.94
C LEU A 811 24.89 -15.20 -25.19
N GLY A 812 25.61 -14.33 -25.93
CA GLY A 812 26.41 -13.26 -25.36
C GLY A 812 27.52 -13.78 -24.44
N GLU A 813 28.00 -12.91 -23.55
CA GLU A 813 29.09 -13.21 -22.62
C GLU A 813 28.72 -14.29 -21.59
N LEU A 814 27.43 -14.39 -21.26
CA LEU A 814 26.92 -15.35 -20.28
C LEU A 814 26.86 -16.78 -20.83
N GLY A 815 27.03 -16.99 -22.14
CA GLY A 815 27.01 -18.32 -22.74
C GLY A 815 25.67 -19.04 -22.53
N GLY A 816 25.73 -20.36 -22.35
CA GLY A 816 24.57 -21.26 -22.26
C GLY A 816 24.61 -22.38 -23.30
N GLU A 817 23.71 -23.35 -23.21
CA GLU A 817 23.67 -24.48 -24.16
C GLU A 817 23.06 -24.04 -25.51
N PRO A 818 23.82 -24.01 -26.61
CA PRO A 818 23.31 -23.48 -27.89
C PRO A 818 22.13 -24.27 -28.47
N GLY A 819 21.99 -25.56 -28.13
CA GLY A 819 20.84 -26.38 -28.54
C GLY A 819 19.52 -25.99 -27.89
N LYS A 820 19.55 -25.18 -26.83
CA LYS A 820 18.37 -24.67 -26.14
C LYS A 820 17.82 -23.37 -26.73
N LEU A 821 18.53 -22.74 -27.67
CA LEU A 821 18.06 -21.51 -28.34
C LEU A 821 16.75 -21.72 -29.12
N PHE A 822 16.46 -22.95 -29.55
CA PHE A 822 15.27 -23.27 -30.32
C PHE A 822 14.51 -24.44 -29.70
N PRO A 823 13.16 -24.43 -29.74
CA PRO A 823 12.36 -25.54 -29.23
C PRO A 823 12.71 -26.88 -29.90
N PRO A 824 12.68 -28.01 -29.16
CA PRO A 824 12.93 -29.34 -29.73
C PRO A 824 12.05 -29.61 -30.96
N GLY A 825 12.65 -30.05 -32.06
CA GLY A 825 11.93 -30.32 -33.31
C GLY A 825 11.78 -29.12 -34.25
N SER A 826 12.19 -27.91 -33.84
CA SER A 826 12.33 -26.75 -34.74
C SER A 826 13.28 -27.07 -35.91
N PRO A 827 13.07 -26.50 -37.13
CA PRO A 827 14.02 -26.63 -38.23
C PRO A 827 15.47 -26.29 -37.85
N PHE A 828 15.64 -25.42 -36.84
CA PHE A 828 16.93 -24.95 -36.32
C PHE A 828 17.44 -25.74 -35.11
N SER A 829 16.59 -26.50 -34.41
CA SER A 829 16.93 -27.25 -33.17
C SER A 829 18.04 -28.29 -33.34
N ASN A 830 18.18 -28.83 -34.56
CA ASN A 830 19.21 -29.81 -34.89
C ASN A 830 20.38 -29.18 -35.65
N VAL A 831 20.39 -27.86 -35.86
CA VAL A 831 21.42 -27.15 -36.64
C VAL A 831 22.17 -26.18 -35.75
N VAL A 832 22.76 -26.73 -34.71
CA VAL A 832 23.59 -26.01 -33.75
C VAL A 832 25.03 -26.18 -34.17
N SER A 833 25.41 -25.59 -35.30
CA SER A 833 26.80 -25.22 -35.59
C SER A 833 26.99 -24.72 -37.02
N GLY A 834 27.24 -23.41 -37.14
CA GLY A 834 28.29 -22.94 -38.05
C GLY A 834 29.69 -23.39 -37.62
N ALA A 835 29.84 -23.98 -36.42
CA ALA A 835 31.08 -24.60 -35.96
C ALA A 835 31.49 -25.75 -36.90
N LYS A 836 32.62 -25.54 -37.59
CA LYS A 836 33.32 -26.60 -38.30
C LYS A 836 33.81 -27.61 -37.27
N PHE A 837 33.40 -28.87 -37.39
CA PHE A 837 33.94 -29.94 -36.56
C PHE A 837 35.48 -30.00 -36.73
N LYS A 838 36.22 -29.89 -35.62
CA LYS A 838 37.69 -29.99 -35.63
C LYS A 838 38.08 -31.47 -35.66
N ALA A 839 38.15 -32.01 -36.89
CA ALA A 839 38.62 -33.38 -37.09
C ALA A 839 40.05 -33.55 -36.59
N ASP A 840 40.33 -34.71 -36.01
CA ASP A 840 41.70 -35.06 -35.70
C ASP A 840 42.47 -35.43 -36.98
N SER A 841 43.76 -35.71 -36.85
CA SER A 841 44.58 -36.19 -37.98
C SER A 841 44.81 -37.69 -37.92
N SER A 842 43.95 -38.44 -37.25
CA SER A 842 43.99 -39.90 -37.16
C SER A 842 43.09 -40.52 -38.24
N ALA A 843 43.05 -41.84 -38.31
CA ALA A 843 42.00 -42.56 -39.03
C ALA A 843 41.08 -43.20 -37.97
N PRO A 844 39.78 -43.39 -38.26
CA PRO A 844 38.86 -43.85 -37.23
C PRO A 844 39.15 -45.29 -36.78
N ALA A 845 38.77 -45.62 -35.55
CA ALA A 845 38.90 -46.97 -35.01
C ALA A 845 38.01 -47.95 -35.79
N ALA A 846 38.51 -49.17 -35.98
CA ALA A 846 37.78 -50.21 -36.68
C ALA A 846 36.57 -50.70 -35.89
N VAL A 847 35.53 -51.11 -36.63
CA VAL A 847 34.30 -51.69 -36.07
C VAL A 847 34.33 -53.20 -36.11
N THR A 848 33.51 -53.83 -35.27
CA THR A 848 33.27 -55.28 -35.33
C THR A 848 31.93 -55.53 -35.99
N ALA A 849 31.89 -56.38 -37.00
CA ALA A 849 30.68 -56.71 -37.75
C ALA A 849 30.20 -58.13 -37.45
N GLU A 850 28.88 -58.31 -37.36
CA GLU A 850 28.23 -59.60 -37.12
C GLU A 850 27.06 -59.82 -38.08
N ARG A 851 26.64 -61.08 -38.20
CA ARG A 851 25.50 -61.47 -39.03
C ARG A 851 24.23 -61.46 -38.19
N SER A 852 23.19 -60.80 -38.69
CA SER A 852 21.84 -60.87 -38.15
C SER A 852 20.86 -61.20 -39.27
N GLY A 853 20.53 -62.49 -39.41
CA GLY A 853 19.69 -62.99 -40.52
C GLY A 853 20.33 -62.76 -41.90
N ASP A 854 19.62 -62.01 -42.75
CA ASP A 854 20.07 -61.57 -44.09
C ASP A 854 20.80 -60.21 -44.07
N SER A 855 21.07 -59.67 -42.88
CA SER A 855 21.73 -58.37 -42.70
C SER A 855 23.09 -58.51 -42.02
N ILE A 856 23.97 -57.56 -42.31
CA ILE A 856 25.19 -57.31 -41.54
C ILE A 856 24.91 -56.18 -40.55
N ARG A 857 25.29 -56.36 -39.28
CA ARG A 857 25.28 -55.34 -38.24
C ARG A 857 26.69 -55.06 -37.76
N TRP A 858 26.97 -53.88 -37.23
CA TRP A 858 28.30 -53.55 -36.70
C TRP A 858 28.26 -52.65 -35.47
N SER A 859 29.33 -52.71 -34.67
CA SER A 859 29.54 -51.83 -33.52
C SER A 859 29.77 -50.39 -33.98
N ASN A 860 29.46 -49.40 -33.13
CA ASN A 860 29.97 -48.05 -33.34
C ASN A 860 31.50 -48.01 -33.31
N SER A 861 32.11 -47.10 -34.05
CA SER A 861 33.52 -46.78 -33.87
C SER A 861 33.72 -46.08 -32.52
N SER A 862 34.88 -46.27 -31.89
CA SER A 862 35.26 -45.48 -30.70
C SER A 862 35.82 -44.10 -31.03
N SER A 863 35.97 -43.77 -32.32
CA SER A 863 36.40 -42.45 -32.78
C SER A 863 35.24 -41.45 -32.74
N ASN A 864 35.55 -40.22 -32.34
CA ASN A 864 34.56 -39.17 -32.07
C ASN A 864 34.20 -38.32 -33.30
N ASP A 865 34.73 -38.63 -34.49
CA ASP A 865 34.62 -37.85 -35.72
C ASP A 865 34.02 -38.65 -36.91
N VAL A 866 33.39 -39.78 -36.61
CA VAL A 866 32.78 -40.67 -37.61
C VAL A 866 31.46 -40.11 -38.12
N VAL A 867 31.34 -40.02 -39.45
CA VAL A 867 30.13 -39.54 -40.15
C VAL A 867 29.30 -40.67 -40.75
N GLY A 868 29.84 -41.88 -40.78
CA GLY A 868 29.12 -43.07 -41.24
C GLY A 868 30.04 -44.22 -41.59
N TYR A 869 29.47 -45.22 -42.25
CA TYR A 869 30.10 -46.50 -42.50
C TYR A 869 29.96 -46.89 -43.96
N ARG A 870 31.02 -47.49 -44.53
CA ARG A 870 30.97 -48.06 -45.89
C ARG A 870 31.06 -49.57 -45.82
N ILE A 871 30.19 -50.24 -46.57
CA ILE A 871 30.14 -51.70 -46.66
C ILE A 871 30.77 -52.13 -47.98
N TYR A 872 31.64 -53.13 -47.90
CA TYR A 872 32.37 -53.67 -49.03
C TYR A 872 32.13 -55.17 -49.15
N THR A 873 32.13 -55.67 -50.39
CA THR A 873 32.28 -57.10 -50.66
C THR A 873 33.69 -57.56 -50.29
N GLY A 874 33.86 -58.86 -50.13
CA GLY A 874 35.14 -59.45 -49.79
C GLY A 874 36.22 -59.27 -50.86
N SER A 875 35.82 -58.92 -52.09
CA SER A 875 36.68 -58.56 -53.22
C SER A 875 37.07 -57.06 -53.23
N GLY A 876 36.58 -56.26 -52.28
CA GLY A 876 36.89 -54.84 -52.13
C GLY A 876 35.95 -53.88 -52.86
N SER A 877 34.81 -54.34 -53.39
CA SER A 877 33.84 -53.47 -54.07
C SER A 877 32.88 -52.84 -53.05
N ARG A 878 32.76 -51.50 -53.01
CA ARG A 878 31.78 -50.80 -52.17
C ARG A 878 30.35 -51.09 -52.65
N ILE A 879 29.44 -51.42 -51.74
CA ILE A 879 28.03 -51.72 -52.05
C ILE A 879 27.03 -50.79 -51.37
N ALA A 880 27.41 -50.18 -50.25
CA ALA A 880 26.57 -49.24 -49.52
C ALA A 880 27.41 -48.27 -48.68
N SER A 881 26.81 -47.12 -48.39
CA SER A 881 27.27 -46.16 -47.38
C SER A 881 26.07 -45.88 -46.49
N ILE A 882 26.27 -45.97 -45.18
CA ILE A 882 25.23 -45.83 -44.15
C ILE A 882 25.66 -44.68 -43.26
N ALA A 883 24.90 -43.59 -43.24
CA ALA A 883 25.24 -42.43 -42.42
C ALA A 883 25.20 -42.79 -40.93
N GLU A 884 25.96 -42.07 -40.10
CA GLU A 884 25.94 -42.29 -38.64
C GLU A 884 24.54 -42.11 -38.03
N SER A 885 23.71 -41.26 -38.65
CA SER A 885 22.32 -41.06 -38.26
C SER A 885 21.37 -42.22 -38.62
N GLU A 886 21.85 -43.24 -39.33
CA GLU A 886 21.09 -44.44 -39.69
C GLU A 886 21.46 -45.61 -38.78
N GLU A 887 20.59 -46.62 -38.67
CA GLU A 887 20.92 -47.83 -37.92
C GLU A 887 22.15 -48.54 -38.53
N ASN A 888 23.06 -49.03 -37.68
CA ASN A 888 24.24 -49.81 -38.07
C ASN A 888 23.86 -51.23 -38.54
N THR A 889 23.04 -51.31 -39.58
CA THR A 889 22.55 -52.52 -40.19
C THR A 889 22.42 -52.32 -41.69
N TYR A 890 22.69 -53.36 -42.47
CA TYR A 890 22.45 -53.34 -43.91
C TYR A 890 22.06 -54.72 -44.43
N ARG A 891 20.97 -54.78 -45.20
CA ARG A 891 20.52 -56.02 -45.83
C ARG A 891 21.44 -56.39 -46.97
N LEU A 892 22.06 -57.55 -46.88
CA LEU A 892 23.04 -58.00 -47.87
C LEU A 892 22.32 -58.48 -49.15
N PRO A 893 22.68 -57.96 -50.34
CA PRO A 893 21.92 -58.23 -51.55
C PRO A 893 22.16 -59.63 -52.13
N ARG A 894 23.26 -60.30 -51.78
CA ARG A 894 23.66 -61.63 -52.27
C ARG A 894 24.49 -62.37 -51.21
N PRO A 895 24.65 -63.71 -51.33
CA PRO A 895 25.64 -64.47 -50.59
C PRO A 895 27.07 -64.01 -50.94
N GLY A 896 27.97 -63.98 -49.96
CA GLY A 896 29.33 -63.50 -50.13
C GLY A 896 30.04 -63.18 -48.81
N SER A 897 31.31 -62.79 -48.90
CA SER A 897 32.06 -62.19 -47.78
C SER A 897 31.85 -60.68 -47.79
N TYR A 898 31.68 -60.06 -46.63
CA TYR A 898 31.48 -58.62 -46.47
C TYR A 898 32.30 -58.08 -45.30
N TYR A 899 32.70 -56.81 -45.36
CA TYR A 899 33.31 -56.08 -44.25
C TYR A 899 32.85 -54.63 -44.24
N VAL A 900 32.95 -54.00 -43.08
CA VAL A 900 32.56 -52.61 -42.84
C VAL A 900 33.80 -51.79 -42.47
N VAL A 901 33.85 -50.54 -42.89
CA VAL A 901 34.83 -49.54 -42.40
C VAL A 901 34.07 -48.33 -41.89
N ALA A 902 34.57 -47.74 -40.80
CA ALA A 902 34.13 -46.42 -40.35
C ALA A 902 34.77 -45.35 -41.25
N VAL A 903 34.05 -44.25 -41.48
CA VAL A 903 34.50 -43.09 -42.26
C VAL A 903 34.40 -41.84 -41.39
N ASP A 904 35.50 -41.10 -41.27
CA ASP A 904 35.51 -39.82 -40.56
C ASP A 904 35.03 -38.65 -41.44
N ILE A 905 34.79 -37.50 -40.80
CA ILE A 905 34.31 -36.28 -41.46
C ILE A 905 35.27 -35.72 -42.53
N THR A 906 36.55 -36.10 -42.52
CA THR A 906 37.53 -35.73 -43.57
C THR A 906 37.61 -36.74 -44.71
N GLY A 907 36.90 -37.87 -44.58
CA GLY A 907 36.82 -38.94 -45.55
C GLY A 907 37.84 -40.06 -45.37
N ARG A 908 38.61 -40.09 -44.27
CA ARG A 908 39.53 -41.22 -44.01
C ARG A 908 38.75 -42.39 -43.43
N THR A 909 39.32 -43.58 -43.61
CA THR A 909 38.63 -44.83 -43.27
C THR A 909 39.41 -45.65 -42.27
N SER A 910 38.70 -46.36 -41.39
CA SER A 910 39.30 -47.33 -40.48
C SER A 910 39.92 -48.51 -41.23
N SER A 911 40.68 -49.35 -40.53
CA SER A 911 40.93 -50.71 -41.03
C SER A 911 39.62 -51.50 -41.15
N ALA A 912 39.59 -52.49 -42.04
CA ALA A 912 38.44 -53.36 -42.25
C ALA A 912 38.03 -54.08 -40.95
N SER A 913 36.71 -54.20 -40.73
CA SER A 913 36.16 -55.10 -39.71
C SER A 913 36.55 -56.56 -39.97
N ASN A 914 36.24 -57.43 -39.01
CA ASN A 914 36.15 -58.86 -39.28
C ASN A 914 35.15 -59.12 -40.43
N ARG A 915 35.38 -60.20 -41.18
CA ARG A 915 34.56 -60.55 -42.35
C ARG A 915 33.34 -61.35 -41.93
N VAL A 916 32.17 -60.93 -42.42
CA VAL A 916 30.92 -61.67 -42.32
C VAL A 916 30.70 -62.47 -43.60
N ILE A 917 30.46 -63.78 -43.48
CA ILE A 917 30.26 -64.67 -44.63
C ILE A 917 28.80 -65.13 -44.66
N VAL A 918 28.13 -64.89 -45.78
CA VAL A 918 26.79 -65.41 -46.08
C VAL A 918 26.94 -66.52 -47.11
N ALA A 919 26.66 -67.76 -46.72
CA ALA A 919 26.68 -68.93 -47.60
C ALA A 919 25.40 -69.02 -48.44
N LEU A 920 25.49 -69.67 -49.61
CA LEU A 920 24.31 -70.12 -50.37
C LEU A 920 23.59 -71.21 -49.56
N PRO A 921 22.24 -71.27 -49.55
CA PRO A 921 21.52 -72.36 -48.91
C PRO A 921 21.86 -73.70 -49.60
N GLU A 922 22.11 -74.74 -48.82
CA GLU A 922 22.32 -76.11 -49.33
C GLU A 922 20.99 -76.72 -49.83
N PRO A 923 20.98 -77.52 -50.91
CA PRO A 923 19.78 -78.18 -51.41
C PRO A 923 19.39 -79.40 -50.57
N ASP A 924 18.09 -79.57 -50.31
CA ASP A 924 17.51 -80.69 -49.57
C ASP A 924 17.71 -82.08 -50.25
N PRO A 925 17.80 -83.18 -49.47
CA PRO A 925 18.04 -84.53 -50.02
C PRO A 925 16.78 -85.20 -50.59
N VAL A 926 16.98 -85.89 -51.72
CA VAL A 926 15.95 -86.63 -52.50
C VAL A 926 15.74 -88.06 -51.94
N PRO A 927 14.50 -88.54 -51.71
CA PRO A 927 14.19 -89.96 -51.49
C PRO A 927 13.73 -90.69 -52.76
N ALA A 928 14.02 -92.01 -52.88
CA ALA A 928 13.68 -92.85 -54.03
C ALA A 928 12.50 -93.82 -53.77
N SER A 929 11.45 -93.68 -54.61
CA SER A 929 10.50 -94.66 -55.24
C SER A 929 9.91 -95.83 -54.42
N ALA A 930 8.62 -96.20 -54.44
CA ALA A 930 7.55 -96.19 -55.48
C ALA A 930 6.18 -96.59 -54.82
N PRO A 931 5.04 -96.86 -55.52
CA PRO A 931 4.47 -96.34 -56.79
C PRO A 931 2.97 -95.91 -56.73
N GLU A 932 2.56 -95.25 -57.82
CA GLU A 932 1.24 -94.84 -58.40
C GLU A 932 0.02 -95.80 -58.30
N PRO A 933 -1.27 -95.34 -58.51
CA PRO A 933 -1.71 -94.78 -59.82
C PRO A 933 -2.87 -93.74 -59.89
N ALA A 934 -2.94 -93.11 -61.08
CA ALA A 934 -4.13 -92.70 -61.87
C ALA A 934 -4.72 -91.25 -61.78
N GLU A 935 -4.28 -90.45 -62.77
CA GLU A 935 -4.89 -89.37 -63.59
C GLU A 935 -6.43 -89.41 -63.89
N PRO A 936 -7.06 -88.39 -64.58
CA PRO A 936 -6.53 -87.13 -65.16
C PRO A 936 -7.44 -85.85 -65.06
N GLU A 937 -6.92 -84.73 -65.62
CA GLU A 937 -7.61 -83.66 -66.42
C GLU A 937 -8.33 -82.46 -65.72
N PRO A 938 -8.53 -81.29 -66.40
CA PRO A 938 -7.58 -80.45 -67.15
C PRO A 938 -7.72 -78.91 -66.91
N GLU A 939 -6.80 -78.14 -67.50
CA GLU A 939 -6.90 -76.72 -67.97
C GLU A 939 -8.26 -76.38 -68.63
N PRO A 940 -8.72 -75.09 -68.81
CA PRO A 940 -8.01 -74.13 -69.69
C PRO A 940 -8.35 -72.61 -69.62
N ALA A 941 -7.67 -71.93 -70.56
CA ALA A 941 -7.82 -70.65 -71.25
C ALA A 941 -9.13 -69.83 -71.23
N ALA A 942 -8.96 -68.55 -71.56
CA ALA A 942 -10.00 -67.57 -71.87
C ALA A 942 -10.70 -67.79 -73.22
N GLU A 943 -12.00 -67.47 -73.29
CA GLU A 943 -12.69 -67.00 -74.50
C GLU A 943 -13.96 -66.18 -74.12
N GLU A 944 -14.40 -65.34 -75.06
CA GLU A 944 -15.28 -64.16 -74.95
C GLU A 944 -16.83 -64.45 -75.06
N PRO A 945 -17.76 -63.46 -75.10
CA PRO A 945 -19.03 -63.43 -74.34
C PRO A 945 -20.31 -63.88 -75.09
N SER A 946 -21.45 -64.00 -74.36
CA SER A 946 -22.82 -63.51 -74.70
C SER A 946 -23.92 -63.89 -73.64
N PRO A 947 -25.07 -63.17 -73.54
CA PRO A 947 -26.10 -63.27 -72.46
C PRO A 947 -27.45 -63.89 -72.96
N PRO A 948 -28.67 -63.74 -72.36
CA PRO A 948 -29.14 -63.28 -71.03
C PRO A 948 -30.23 -64.19 -70.32
N ALA A 949 -30.65 -63.75 -69.11
CA ALA A 949 -32.04 -63.68 -68.56
C ALA A 949 -32.45 -64.51 -67.29
N GLU A 950 -33.09 -63.74 -66.39
CA GLU A 950 -34.19 -64.00 -65.42
C GLU A 950 -33.98 -64.64 -64.02
N GLU A 951 -34.54 -63.88 -63.05
CA GLU A 951 -34.93 -64.10 -61.63
C GLU A 951 -35.98 -65.24 -61.43
N PRO A 952 -36.44 -65.63 -60.20
CA PRO A 952 -36.50 -64.88 -58.92
C PRO A 952 -36.19 -65.64 -57.59
N ALA A 953 -35.93 -64.84 -56.54
CA ALA A 953 -36.41 -64.81 -55.12
C ALA A 953 -36.89 -66.09 -54.34
N PRO A 954 -37.15 -66.02 -53.01
CA PRO A 954 -36.41 -65.44 -51.85
C PRO A 954 -36.51 -66.32 -50.56
N ALA A 955 -35.91 -65.86 -49.42
CA ALA A 955 -36.33 -65.99 -47.98
C ALA A 955 -35.08 -65.95 -47.06
N GLU A 956 -34.88 -64.93 -46.22
CA GLU A 956 -35.34 -64.74 -44.81
C GLU A 956 -34.73 -65.70 -43.76
N GLY A 957 -34.27 -65.15 -42.63
CA GLY A 957 -34.25 -65.89 -41.36
C GLY A 957 -33.11 -65.58 -40.36
N ASP A 958 -33.49 -64.94 -39.26
CA ASP A 958 -32.76 -64.67 -38.01
C ASP A 958 -32.30 -65.92 -37.22
N GLY A 959 -31.50 -65.67 -36.16
CA GLY A 959 -31.44 -66.49 -34.94
C GLY A 959 -30.08 -67.18 -34.73
N ALA A 960 -29.17 -66.68 -33.90
CA ALA A 960 -29.20 -66.60 -32.43
C ALA A 960 -29.34 -67.96 -31.73
N ALA A 961 -28.29 -68.28 -30.96
CA ALA A 961 -28.23 -69.07 -29.73
C ALA A 961 -28.67 -70.55 -29.78
N GLU A 962 -27.86 -71.43 -29.21
CA GLU A 962 -28.16 -72.00 -27.89
C GLU A 962 -27.18 -73.12 -27.50
N SER A 963 -26.82 -73.10 -26.22
CA SER A 963 -26.79 -74.26 -25.33
C SER A 963 -25.48 -75.00 -25.03
N PRO A 964 -25.36 -75.53 -23.79
CA PRO A 964 -24.13 -75.80 -23.03
C PRO A 964 -24.04 -77.34 -22.81
N PRO A 965 -23.65 -77.95 -21.66
CA PRO A 965 -22.86 -77.56 -20.46
C PRO A 965 -21.78 -78.62 -20.06
N ALA A 966 -21.12 -78.42 -18.89
CA ALA A 966 -20.34 -79.41 -18.11
C ALA A 966 -19.01 -79.90 -18.72
N ASP A 967 -17.96 -80.36 -18.02
CA ASP A 967 -17.42 -80.28 -16.64
C ASP A 967 -16.03 -81.00 -16.73
N GLU A 968 -15.16 -80.77 -15.75
CA GLU A 968 -13.89 -81.46 -15.41
C GLU A 968 -12.58 -81.24 -16.23
N GLY A 969 -11.54 -80.78 -15.51
CA GLY A 969 -10.16 -81.32 -15.66
C GLY A 969 -8.93 -80.38 -15.63
N ASP A 970 -8.53 -79.90 -14.43
CA ASP A 970 -7.15 -79.85 -13.82
C ASP A 970 -5.94 -79.26 -14.63
N ASN A 971 -5.06 -78.36 -14.15
CA ASN A 971 -4.56 -77.96 -12.81
C ASN A 971 -3.85 -76.58 -12.94
N GLY A 972 -4.18 -75.47 -12.23
CA GLY A 972 -3.86 -75.07 -10.84
C GLY A 972 -2.97 -73.79 -10.88
N THR A 973 -3.04 -72.72 -10.08
CA THR A 973 -3.67 -72.25 -8.82
C THR A 973 -3.34 -70.73 -8.73
N ALA A 974 -4.01 -69.79 -8.04
CA ALA A 974 -5.24 -69.73 -7.24
C ALA A 974 -5.64 -68.23 -7.05
N GLU A 975 -6.97 -68.03 -6.97
CA GLU A 975 -7.75 -67.03 -6.21
C GLU A 975 -7.67 -65.51 -6.54
N GLU A 976 -8.55 -65.10 -7.48
CA GLU A 976 -9.80 -64.31 -7.28
C GLU A 976 -10.14 -63.71 -5.87
N PRO A 977 -11.14 -62.80 -5.76
CA PRO A 977 -11.58 -61.74 -6.67
C PRO A 977 -12.05 -60.45 -5.95
N ALA A 978 -12.42 -59.44 -6.75
CA ALA A 978 -13.19 -58.24 -6.41
C ALA A 978 -14.69 -58.59 -6.20
N PRO A 979 -15.74 -57.74 -6.43
CA PRO A 979 -15.91 -56.29 -6.66
C PRO A 979 -17.22 -55.73 -5.96
N PRO A 980 -18.19 -55.02 -6.59
CA PRO A 980 -18.30 -53.58 -6.89
C PRO A 980 -19.57 -52.85 -6.36
N ALA A 981 -19.59 -51.52 -6.57
CA ALA A 981 -20.70 -50.59 -6.95
C ALA A 981 -22.16 -50.77 -6.47
N GLU A 982 -22.74 -49.68 -5.96
CA GLU A 982 -24.11 -49.18 -6.28
C GLU A 982 -24.26 -47.68 -5.87
N GLU A 983 -25.11 -46.93 -6.59
CA GLU A 983 -25.44 -45.49 -6.44
C GLU A 983 -26.55 -45.21 -5.36
N PRO A 984 -27.34 -44.10 -5.36
CA PRO A 984 -27.16 -42.84 -4.60
C PRO A 984 -28.31 -42.50 -3.60
N THR A 985 -28.21 -41.34 -2.90
CA THR A 985 -29.23 -40.44 -2.25
C THR A 985 -29.14 -40.17 -0.71
N PRO A 986 -29.57 -38.96 -0.21
CA PRO A 986 -29.14 -38.25 1.04
C PRO A 986 -30.21 -38.35 2.19
N PRO A 987 -30.31 -37.51 3.28
CA PRO A 987 -29.48 -36.45 3.92
C PRO A 987 -29.31 -36.65 5.48
N GLU A 988 -28.89 -35.59 6.20
CA GLU A 988 -29.04 -35.24 7.65
C GLU A 988 -27.79 -35.21 8.57
N ASP A 989 -27.54 -33.99 9.10
CA ASP A 989 -27.21 -33.56 10.47
C ASP A 989 -26.37 -34.44 11.41
N ASP A 990 -25.25 -33.91 11.94
CA ASP A 990 -25.24 -33.31 13.30
C ASP A 990 -23.84 -32.83 13.74
N ALA A 991 -23.90 -31.83 14.62
CA ALA A 991 -22.87 -31.10 15.34
C ALA A 991 -21.69 -31.88 15.98
N ALA A 992 -20.51 -31.26 15.94
CA ALA A 992 -19.65 -30.99 17.11
C ALA A 992 -18.66 -29.86 16.80
#